data_AF-A0A9Q7TRI3-F1
#
_entry.id   AF-A0A9Q7TRI3-F1
#
_cell.length_a   1.000
_cell.length_b   1.000
_cell.length_c   1.000
_cell.angle_alpha   90.00
_cell.angle_beta   90.00
_cell.angle_gamma   90.00
#
_symmetry.space_group_name_H-M   'P 1'
#
loop_
_entity.id
_entity.type
_entity.pdbx_description
1 polymer ?
#
loop_
_entity_poly.entity_id
_entity_poly.type
_entity_poly.pdbx_seq_one_letter_code
_entity_poly.pdbx_strand_id
1 'polypeptide(L)'
;MASHQSHAGRQHQLASLTSLLGQSSQPLPPSLLLQDACSPNTAARLVSDLLTNFAHSPSQSKTPLLWCSVSPLTSINPTTLFRTILTSLESQISTIPTDQTVASGSKVNHRRPEPSLDYFLWRIGTLIDAQSKCRVVLVIKDAERIRDLWSEHVWTAFCRLPSLTGKAGRLSTVFISTLAWSQYRTPSGLTVAHAPITVRFPRLTRTDILSILAQDFPLLWQSYGSSVQSAQMHAKTSPALCKRSTLLKLRKANSGAQVTKQTLRGLYEQFVGVFYDSVRSNVRDIEELRTMSAAVWHSFVVPVQTRECMTNDVQTLLLSSSHLFKDVIVRLQTREMGPREWTQESRIKSIQASSARLSASSTPSNPSLDPALEMEGVEMIDEERKLDEEEWLERETASLERMRSASSQATISLLPSLALIPTFLVIASFLASYNPSRLDVRYFLRDDSLLSLSSGSGKGKSLKGGRKLGPGRGRNAASGRRGRPSKSALRATNEDGQTENLNRQQLLGPKPFPIDRLLSIFQALITEAAPEMSMVYSSLNPDNDLSSSSGGGGEKEKENDRSTLWEYRSKSLSVYSQINGLVARRMLVRTSAQDKLGTSINFRTNVSYSVVAVLAKRVKFELDEWLWDWGAGGVNSM
;
A
#
# COMPACT_ATOMS: atom_id res chain seq x y z
N MET A 1 -23.65 -20.75 24.83
CA MET A 1 -24.22 -21.00 23.48
C MET A 1 -23.97 -19.84 22.50
N ALA A 2 -23.91 -18.57 22.91
CA ALA A 2 -23.59 -17.44 22.01
C ALA A 2 -22.16 -17.45 21.43
N SER A 3 -21.17 -17.99 22.15
CA SER A 3 -19.76 -18.05 21.72
C SER A 3 -19.47 -19.05 20.59
N HIS A 4 -20.35 -20.04 20.37
CA HIS A 4 -20.17 -21.03 19.30
C HIS A 4 -20.59 -20.50 17.93
N GLN A 5 -21.46 -19.48 17.89
CA GLN A 5 -21.89 -18.85 16.65
C GLN A 5 -20.87 -17.82 16.15
N SER A 6 -20.14 -17.14 17.03
CA SER A 6 -19.20 -16.09 16.64
C SER A 6 -17.90 -16.60 16.00
N HIS A 7 -17.49 -17.84 16.27
CA HIS A 7 -16.21 -18.40 15.81
C HIS A 7 -16.41 -19.73 15.06
N ALA A 8 -16.91 -19.65 13.82
CA ALA A 8 -17.08 -20.82 12.97
C ALA A 8 -15.73 -21.44 12.55
N GLY A 9 -15.68 -22.77 12.43
CA GLY A 9 -14.46 -23.51 12.03
C GLY A 9 -13.37 -23.65 13.10
N ARG A 10 -13.57 -23.10 14.31
CA ARG A 10 -12.57 -23.13 15.42
C ARG A 10 -12.98 -23.95 16.64
N GLN A 11 -13.93 -24.86 16.48
CA GLN A 11 -14.54 -25.60 17.60
C GLN A 11 -13.54 -26.48 18.36
N HIS A 12 -12.64 -27.16 17.65
CA HIS A 12 -11.61 -28.01 18.28
C HIS A 12 -10.62 -27.17 19.11
N GLN A 13 -10.20 -26.01 18.58
CA GLN A 13 -9.30 -25.10 19.29
C GLN A 13 -9.99 -24.47 20.51
N LEU A 14 -11.28 -24.11 20.38
CA LEU A 14 -12.10 -23.64 21.50
C LEU A 14 -12.20 -24.71 22.59
N ALA A 15 -12.44 -25.98 22.23
CA ALA A 15 -12.50 -27.08 23.18
C ALA A 15 -11.16 -27.29 23.90
N SER A 16 -10.05 -27.28 23.15
CA SER A 16 -8.69 -27.40 23.72
C SER A 16 -8.33 -26.22 24.63
N LEU A 17 -8.67 -24.99 24.25
CA LEU A 17 -8.47 -23.82 25.10
C LEU A 17 -9.36 -23.84 26.34
N THR A 18 -10.60 -24.31 26.21
CA THR A 18 -11.52 -24.45 27.34
C THR A 18 -11.05 -25.54 28.31
N SER A 19 -10.47 -26.64 27.82
CA SER A 19 -9.87 -27.65 28.69
C SER A 19 -8.63 -27.14 29.40
N LEU A 20 -7.81 -26.30 28.75
CA LEU A 20 -6.56 -25.79 29.33
C LEU A 20 -6.75 -24.60 30.28
N LEU A 21 -7.71 -23.71 30.00
CA LEU A 21 -7.90 -22.44 30.72
C LEU A 21 -9.20 -22.41 31.56
N GLY A 22 -10.21 -23.21 31.19
CA GLY A 22 -11.58 -23.04 31.68
C GLY A 22 -11.89 -23.69 33.03
N GLN A 23 -11.21 -24.79 33.41
CA GLN A 23 -11.52 -25.54 34.63
C GLN A 23 -10.99 -24.83 35.88
N SER A 24 -11.88 -24.43 36.80
CA SER A 24 -11.54 -23.70 38.03
C SER A 24 -10.69 -24.48 39.02
N SER A 25 -10.78 -25.81 38.99
CA SER A 25 -10.03 -26.73 39.85
C SER A 25 -8.65 -27.10 39.31
N GLN A 26 -8.35 -26.80 38.05
CA GLN A 26 -7.10 -27.22 37.41
C GLN A 26 -6.04 -26.11 37.45
N PRO A 27 -4.76 -26.44 37.71
CA PRO A 27 -3.67 -25.47 37.58
C PRO A 27 -3.52 -25.03 36.13
N LEU A 28 -3.33 -23.72 35.93
CA LEU A 28 -3.04 -23.14 34.63
C LEU A 28 -1.66 -23.55 34.10
N PRO A 29 -1.50 -23.81 32.79
CA PRO A 29 -0.20 -24.04 32.18
C PRO A 29 0.68 -22.79 32.25
N PRO A 30 2.00 -22.90 32.43
CA PRO A 30 2.84 -21.75 32.72
C PRO A 30 2.93 -20.77 31.55
N SER A 31 3.08 -21.31 30.34
CA SER A 31 3.09 -20.55 29.10
C SER A 31 2.46 -21.34 27.96
N LEU A 32 1.72 -20.65 27.10
CA LEU A 32 0.97 -21.20 25.99
C LEU A 32 1.22 -20.35 24.74
N LEU A 33 1.50 -20.99 23.61
CA LEU A 33 1.68 -20.33 22.32
C LEU A 33 0.57 -20.73 21.37
N LEU A 34 -0.20 -19.75 20.92
CA LEU A 34 -1.21 -19.86 19.88
C LEU A 34 -0.58 -19.49 18.55
N GLN A 35 -0.30 -20.51 17.75
CA GLN A 35 0.27 -20.33 16.43
C GLN A 35 -0.86 -20.21 15.39
N ASP A 36 -1.12 -19.00 14.91
CA ASP A 36 -2.00 -18.73 13.77
C ASP A 36 -1.24 -17.98 12.67
N ALA A 37 -0.82 -18.72 11.65
CA ALA A 37 -0.02 -18.18 10.55
C ALA A 37 -0.81 -17.31 9.56
N CYS A 38 -2.15 -17.30 9.62
CA CYS A 38 -2.97 -16.63 8.62
C CYS A 38 -3.81 -15.49 9.19
N SER A 39 -4.30 -15.61 10.43
CA SER A 39 -5.31 -14.69 10.98
C SER A 39 -5.16 -14.44 12.49
N PRO A 40 -3.99 -13.93 12.97
CA PRO A 40 -3.70 -13.79 14.40
C PRO A 40 -4.72 -12.91 15.14
N ASN A 41 -5.28 -11.88 14.49
CA ASN A 41 -6.31 -11.02 15.07
C ASN A 41 -7.61 -11.77 15.40
N THR A 42 -8.00 -12.72 14.54
CA THR A 42 -9.19 -13.55 14.79
C THR A 42 -8.97 -14.50 15.94
N ALA A 43 -7.77 -15.12 16.03
CA ALA A 43 -7.38 -15.93 17.18
C ALA A 43 -7.34 -15.09 18.46
N ALA A 44 -6.86 -13.84 18.40
CA ALA A 44 -6.85 -12.92 19.52
C ALA A 44 -8.26 -12.52 19.99
N ARG A 45 -9.19 -12.26 19.06
CA ARG A 45 -10.61 -12.04 19.40
C ARG A 45 -11.24 -13.27 20.04
N LEU A 46 -10.99 -14.46 19.48
CA LEU A 46 -11.47 -15.72 20.04
C LEU A 46 -11.00 -15.91 21.48
N VAL A 47 -9.72 -15.67 21.76
CA VAL A 47 -9.16 -15.79 23.11
C VAL A 47 -9.75 -14.73 24.05
N SER A 48 -9.87 -13.48 23.59
CA SER A 48 -10.51 -12.41 24.38
C SER A 48 -11.96 -12.76 24.71
N ASP A 49 -12.75 -13.25 23.74
CA ASP A 49 -14.14 -13.65 23.96
C ASP A 49 -14.24 -14.87 24.91
N LEU A 50 -13.33 -15.83 24.82
CA LEU A 50 -13.28 -16.94 25.77
C LEU A 50 -13.00 -16.47 27.19
N LEU A 51 -12.00 -15.60 27.35
CA LEU A 51 -11.58 -15.10 28.67
C LEU A 51 -12.63 -14.16 29.28
N THR A 52 -13.31 -13.33 28.47
CA THR A 52 -14.45 -12.54 28.94
C THR A 52 -15.60 -13.43 29.37
N ASN A 53 -15.93 -14.47 28.60
CA ASN A 53 -16.98 -15.42 28.97
C ASN A 53 -16.64 -16.16 30.28
N PHE A 54 -15.37 -16.54 30.48
CA PHE A 54 -14.94 -17.13 31.75
C PHE A 54 -14.99 -16.15 32.92
N ALA A 55 -14.63 -14.87 32.70
CA ALA A 55 -14.70 -13.84 33.72
C ALA A 55 -16.14 -13.51 34.17
N HIS A 56 -17.12 -13.57 33.26
CA HIS A 56 -18.52 -13.21 33.54
C HIS A 56 -19.41 -14.42 33.96
N SER A 57 -18.90 -15.66 33.89
CA SER A 57 -19.73 -16.83 34.18
C SER A 57 -20.07 -16.94 35.68
N PRO A 58 -21.36 -16.90 36.07
CA PRO A 58 -21.81 -16.82 37.47
C PRO A 58 -21.52 -18.09 38.30
N SER A 59 -21.13 -19.20 37.67
CA SER A 59 -20.77 -20.46 38.34
C SER A 59 -19.32 -20.50 38.86
N GLN A 60 -18.50 -19.47 38.58
CA GLN A 60 -17.10 -19.34 39.03
C GLN A 60 -16.92 -18.40 40.23
N SER A 61 -17.96 -18.13 41.03
CA SER A 61 -17.87 -17.26 42.24
C SER A 61 -16.84 -17.71 43.29
N LYS A 62 -16.25 -18.91 43.14
CA LYS A 62 -15.20 -19.44 44.01
C LYS A 62 -13.75 -19.17 43.52
N THR A 63 -13.53 -18.84 42.24
CA THR A 63 -12.19 -18.60 41.65
C THR A 63 -12.24 -17.51 40.56
N PRO A 64 -12.04 -16.23 40.89
CA PRO A 64 -12.05 -15.17 39.88
C PRO A 64 -10.90 -15.33 38.88
N LEU A 65 -11.20 -15.17 37.58
CA LEU A 65 -10.22 -15.14 36.50
C LEU A 65 -9.97 -13.69 36.08
N LEU A 66 -8.78 -13.18 36.35
CA LEU A 66 -8.31 -11.89 35.87
C LEU A 66 -7.53 -12.10 34.57
N TRP A 67 -7.71 -11.21 33.61
CA TRP A 67 -6.94 -11.29 32.38
C TRP A 67 -6.64 -9.92 31.81
N CYS A 68 -5.47 -9.81 31.18
CA CYS A 68 -5.01 -8.58 30.54
C CYS A 68 -4.54 -8.91 29.12
N SER A 69 -4.76 -8.01 28.17
CA SER A 69 -4.20 -8.11 26.83
C SER A 69 -3.23 -6.97 26.54
N VAL A 70 -2.05 -7.32 26.06
CA VAL A 70 -0.98 -6.36 25.70
C VAL A 70 -0.45 -6.72 24.32
N SER A 71 -0.12 -5.72 23.50
CA SER A 71 0.66 -5.92 22.27
C SER A 71 2.05 -5.30 22.44
N PRO A 72 3.14 -6.03 22.09
CA PRO A 72 4.50 -5.51 22.11
C PRO A 72 4.68 -4.22 21.32
N LEU A 73 3.84 -3.98 20.30
CA LEU A 73 3.84 -2.77 19.49
C LEU A 73 3.40 -1.54 20.29
N THR A 74 2.46 -1.71 21.22
CA THR A 74 1.98 -0.64 22.10
C THR A 74 2.88 -0.43 23.32
N SER A 75 3.57 -1.50 23.75
CA SER A 75 4.40 -1.52 24.95
C SER A 75 5.84 -1.93 24.62
N ILE A 76 6.53 -1.05 23.89
CA ILE A 76 7.94 -1.26 23.51
C ILE A 76 8.83 -1.18 24.76
N ASN A 77 8.57 -0.19 25.62
CA ASN A 77 9.34 0.02 26.84
C ASN A 77 8.82 -0.86 27.99
N PRO A 78 9.70 -1.50 28.78
CA PRO A 78 9.28 -2.35 29.89
C PRO A 78 8.43 -1.61 30.92
N THR A 79 8.70 -0.33 31.17
CA THR A 79 7.88 0.51 32.04
C THR A 79 6.43 0.62 31.58
N THR A 80 6.21 0.80 30.27
CA THR A 80 4.86 0.89 29.70
C THR A 80 4.15 -0.46 29.73
N LEU A 81 4.89 -1.53 29.48
CA LEU A 81 4.41 -2.91 29.56
C LEU A 81 3.91 -3.22 30.97
N PHE A 82 4.80 -3.10 31.98
CA PHE A 82 4.47 -3.42 33.37
C PHE A 82 3.33 -2.55 33.90
N ARG A 83 3.33 -1.25 33.56
CA ARG A 83 2.24 -0.34 33.94
C ARG A 83 0.90 -0.80 33.36
N THR A 84 0.82 -1.06 32.06
CA THR A 84 -0.44 -1.47 31.42
C THR A 84 -0.99 -2.75 32.03
N ILE A 85 -0.12 -3.74 32.28
CA ILE A 85 -0.53 -5.00 32.92
C ILE A 85 -1.04 -4.74 34.34
N LEU A 86 -0.26 -4.05 35.17
CA LEU A 86 -0.61 -3.82 36.57
C LEU A 86 -1.89 -3.00 36.71
N THR A 87 -2.01 -1.89 35.96
CA THR A 87 -3.22 -1.05 35.97
C THR A 87 -4.47 -1.81 35.52
N SER A 88 -4.34 -2.70 34.51
CA SER A 88 -5.45 -3.54 34.05
C SER A 88 -5.86 -4.60 35.07
N LEU A 89 -4.91 -5.15 35.84
CA LEU A 89 -5.22 -6.13 36.89
C LEU A 89 -5.83 -5.45 38.12
N GLU A 90 -5.28 -4.31 38.54
CA GLU A 90 -5.79 -3.54 39.68
C GLU A 90 -7.23 -3.04 39.44
N SER A 91 -7.56 -2.62 38.22
CA SER A 91 -8.93 -2.20 37.88
C SER A 91 -9.92 -3.37 37.98
N GLN A 92 -9.57 -4.56 37.49
CA GLN A 92 -10.41 -5.75 37.58
C GLN A 92 -10.57 -6.25 39.02
N ILE A 93 -9.50 -6.22 39.82
CA ILE A 93 -9.56 -6.57 41.25
C ILE A 93 -10.52 -5.65 42.01
N SER A 94 -10.50 -4.35 41.72
CA SER A 94 -11.37 -3.36 42.38
C SER A 94 -12.87 -3.59 42.11
N THR A 95 -13.22 -4.28 41.02
CA THR A 95 -14.61 -4.62 40.70
C THR A 95 -15.14 -5.86 41.44
N ILE A 96 -14.27 -6.65 42.07
CA ILE A 96 -14.65 -7.85 42.81
C ILE A 96 -14.98 -7.46 44.26
N PRO A 97 -16.23 -7.62 44.74
CA PRO A 97 -16.57 -7.34 46.13
C PRO A 97 -15.84 -8.31 47.06
N THR A 98 -14.94 -7.81 47.89
CA THR A 98 -14.24 -8.58 48.91
C THR A 98 -15.02 -8.59 50.21
N ASP A 99 -15.35 -9.77 50.73
CA ASP A 99 -16.07 -10.00 52.00
C ASP A 99 -15.21 -9.81 53.27
N GLN A 100 -14.01 -9.23 53.16
CA GLN A 100 -13.14 -8.99 54.30
C GLN A 100 -12.51 -7.61 54.23
N THR A 101 -12.80 -6.83 55.27
CA THR A 101 -12.13 -5.60 55.65
C THR A 101 -10.64 -5.85 55.85
N VAL A 102 -9.84 -5.75 54.79
CA VAL A 102 -8.40 -5.51 54.89
C VAL A 102 -8.20 -4.03 54.63
N ALA A 103 -8.04 -3.29 55.73
CA ALA A 103 -7.47 -1.95 55.83
C ALA A 103 -7.53 -1.11 54.54
N SER A 104 -8.63 -0.37 54.39
CA SER A 104 -8.60 0.96 53.79
C SER A 104 -7.58 1.82 54.57
N GLY A 105 -6.30 1.76 54.18
CA GLY A 105 -5.23 2.29 55.01
C GLY A 105 -3.89 2.45 54.30
N SER A 106 -3.89 2.62 52.99
CA SER A 106 -2.81 3.27 52.26
C SER A 106 -3.41 3.71 50.94
N LYS A 107 -3.67 5.01 50.80
CA LYS A 107 -3.60 5.61 49.47
C LYS A 107 -2.20 5.24 48.99
N VAL A 108 -2.08 4.18 48.19
CA VAL A 108 -0.84 3.86 47.48
C VAL A 108 -0.69 5.03 46.52
N ASN A 109 -0.02 6.09 47.02
CA ASN A 109 0.52 7.16 46.22
C ASN A 109 1.08 6.48 44.98
N HIS A 110 0.62 6.89 43.81
CA HIS A 110 0.95 6.29 42.52
C HIS A 110 2.47 6.23 42.37
N ARG A 111 3.07 5.18 42.95
CA ARG A 111 4.51 5.01 43.02
C ARG A 111 4.89 4.73 41.58
N ARG A 112 5.73 5.59 41.01
CA ARG A 112 6.09 5.55 39.60
C ARG A 112 6.43 4.10 39.26
N PRO A 113 5.81 3.49 38.25
CA PRO A 113 6.13 2.13 37.85
C PRO A 113 7.62 2.10 37.52
N GLU A 114 8.39 1.37 38.33
CA GLU A 114 9.81 1.21 38.08
C GLU A 114 10.00 0.29 36.86
N PRO A 115 11.07 0.51 36.06
CA PRO A 115 11.40 -0.38 34.94
C PRO A 115 11.90 -1.76 35.40
N SER A 116 12.06 -1.97 36.71
CA SER A 116 12.59 -3.20 37.31
C SER A 116 11.60 -4.37 37.13
N LEU A 117 12.13 -5.48 36.61
CA LEU A 117 11.41 -6.75 36.53
C LEU A 117 11.06 -7.29 37.92
N ASP A 118 11.95 -7.12 38.91
CA ASP A 118 11.75 -7.64 40.26
C ASP A 118 10.58 -6.95 40.97
N TYR A 119 10.46 -5.62 40.79
CA TYR A 119 9.31 -4.87 41.30
C TYR A 119 8.00 -5.37 40.67
N PHE A 120 8.00 -5.61 39.37
CA PHE A 120 6.85 -6.15 38.66
C PHE A 120 6.45 -7.55 39.16
N LEU A 121 7.43 -8.45 39.33
CA LEU A 121 7.22 -9.80 39.87
C LEU A 121 6.65 -9.76 41.29
N TRP A 122 7.25 -8.94 42.16
CA TRP A 122 6.76 -8.73 43.52
C TRP A 122 5.33 -8.20 43.52
N ARG A 123 5.03 -7.17 42.73
CA ARG A 123 3.70 -6.54 42.69
C ARG A 123 2.64 -7.50 42.16
N ILE A 124 2.89 -8.22 41.06
CA ILE A 124 1.98 -9.27 40.57
C ILE A 124 1.78 -10.35 41.64
N GLY A 125 2.86 -10.74 42.32
CA GLY A 125 2.79 -11.60 43.50
C GLY A 125 1.76 -11.06 44.49
N THR A 126 1.97 -9.87 45.04
CA THR A 126 1.06 -9.30 46.05
C THR A 126 -0.41 -9.27 45.59
N LEU A 127 -0.68 -8.95 44.32
CA LEU A 127 -2.04 -8.93 43.77
C LEU A 127 -2.69 -10.33 43.74
N ILE A 128 -1.93 -11.37 43.43
CA ILE A 128 -2.44 -12.75 43.41
C ILE A 128 -2.64 -13.30 44.83
N ASP A 129 -1.85 -12.85 45.82
CA ASP A 129 -2.02 -13.27 47.22
C ASP A 129 -3.20 -12.59 47.91
N ALA A 130 -3.52 -11.35 47.51
CA ALA A 130 -4.67 -10.62 48.02
C ALA A 130 -6.00 -11.38 47.84
N GLN A 131 -6.07 -12.30 46.86
CA GLN A 131 -7.21 -13.18 46.63
C GLN A 131 -6.73 -14.63 46.53
N SER A 132 -6.92 -15.44 47.57
CA SER A 132 -6.36 -16.80 47.71
C SER A 132 -6.73 -17.79 46.58
N LYS A 133 -7.78 -17.52 45.81
CA LYS A 133 -8.29 -18.39 44.71
C LYS A 133 -8.29 -17.74 43.33
N CYS A 134 -7.63 -16.59 43.18
CA CYS A 134 -7.56 -15.86 41.93
C CYS A 134 -6.59 -16.51 40.92
N ARG A 135 -7.00 -16.51 39.64
CA ARG A 135 -6.22 -16.97 38.48
C ARG A 135 -5.96 -15.79 37.55
N VAL A 136 -4.76 -15.67 37.01
CA VAL A 136 -4.35 -14.56 36.14
C VAL A 136 -3.86 -15.10 34.79
N VAL A 137 -4.41 -14.57 33.71
CA VAL A 137 -4.00 -14.90 32.34
C VAL A 137 -3.52 -13.63 31.62
N LEU A 138 -2.27 -13.63 31.17
CA LEU A 138 -1.68 -12.52 30.42
C LEU A 138 -1.64 -12.88 28.95
N VAL A 139 -2.41 -12.19 28.12
CA VAL A 139 -2.48 -12.42 26.67
C VAL A 139 -1.60 -11.41 25.95
N ILE A 140 -0.55 -11.91 25.29
CA ILE A 140 0.36 -11.10 24.48
C ILE A 140 0.01 -11.32 23.00
N LYS A 141 -0.57 -10.28 22.39
CA LYS A 141 -0.87 -10.23 20.96
C LYS A 141 0.41 -9.97 20.16
N ASP A 142 0.46 -10.35 18.88
CA ASP A 142 1.61 -10.11 17.98
C ASP A 142 2.96 -10.56 18.57
N ALA A 143 2.98 -11.72 19.21
CA ALA A 143 4.10 -12.17 20.01
C ALA A 143 5.39 -12.39 19.18
N GLU A 144 5.33 -12.48 17.85
CA GLU A 144 6.52 -12.54 16.99
C GLU A 144 7.42 -11.32 17.15
N ARG A 145 6.85 -10.16 17.52
CA ARG A 145 7.58 -8.90 17.68
C ARG A 145 8.37 -8.85 18.97
N ILE A 146 8.12 -9.74 19.92
CA ILE A 146 8.79 -9.74 21.22
C ILE A 146 10.30 -9.97 21.06
N ARG A 147 10.71 -10.79 20.08
CA ARG A 147 12.13 -11.09 19.79
C ARG A 147 12.94 -9.86 19.36
N ASP A 148 12.27 -8.88 18.75
CA ASP A 148 12.89 -7.70 18.13
C ASP A 148 12.73 -6.46 19.03
N LEU A 149 11.61 -6.34 19.76
CA LEU A 149 11.26 -5.14 20.52
C LEU A 149 11.60 -5.22 22.01
N TRP A 150 11.44 -6.38 22.65
CA TRP A 150 11.66 -6.50 24.10
C TRP A 150 13.11 -6.85 24.39
N SER A 151 13.59 -6.38 25.54
CA SER A 151 14.89 -6.81 26.06
C SER A 151 14.89 -8.30 26.36
N GLU A 152 16.05 -8.95 26.19
CA GLU A 152 16.21 -10.40 26.34
C GLU A 152 15.76 -10.90 27.73
N HIS A 153 16.07 -10.16 28.79
CA HIS A 153 15.69 -10.51 30.17
C HIS A 153 14.18 -10.42 30.40
N VAL A 154 13.47 -9.47 29.79
CA VAL A 154 12.00 -9.35 29.93
C VAL A 154 11.34 -10.49 29.16
N TRP A 155 11.70 -10.67 27.90
CA TRP A 155 11.15 -11.73 27.06
C TRP A 155 11.28 -13.12 27.70
N THR A 156 12.48 -13.48 28.16
CA THR A 156 12.74 -14.77 28.80
C THR A 156 11.98 -14.94 30.11
N ALA A 157 11.81 -13.85 30.88
CA ALA A 157 11.02 -13.85 32.10
C ALA A 157 9.53 -14.12 31.84
N PHE A 158 8.93 -13.58 30.78
CA PHE A 158 7.52 -13.83 30.45
C PHE A 158 7.21 -15.30 30.11
N CYS A 159 8.20 -16.07 29.65
CA CYS A 159 8.05 -17.52 29.44
C CYS A 159 8.01 -18.31 30.76
N ARG A 160 8.61 -17.76 31.83
CA ARG A 160 8.78 -18.39 33.16
C ARG A 160 8.10 -17.60 34.28
N LEU A 161 7.22 -16.67 33.93
CA LEU A 161 6.60 -15.73 34.87
C LEU A 161 5.94 -16.44 36.08
N PRO A 162 5.26 -17.60 35.90
CA PRO A 162 4.66 -18.33 37.01
C PRO A 162 5.68 -18.94 37.97
N SER A 163 6.85 -19.35 37.46
CA SER A 163 7.95 -19.87 38.28
C SER A 163 8.68 -18.73 39.02
N LEU A 164 8.89 -17.60 38.36
CA LEU A 164 9.55 -16.43 38.95
C LEU A 164 8.71 -15.77 40.05
N THR A 165 7.38 -15.83 39.93
CA THR A 165 6.46 -15.31 40.97
C THR A 165 6.19 -16.31 42.09
N GLY A 166 6.66 -17.55 41.99
CA GLY A 166 6.38 -18.63 42.96
C GLY A 166 4.92 -19.11 42.94
N LYS A 167 4.16 -18.85 41.87
CA LYS A 167 2.70 -19.09 41.77
C LYS A 167 2.34 -19.97 40.59
N ALA A 168 3.05 -21.10 40.48
CA ALA A 168 2.76 -22.11 39.48
C ALA A 168 1.29 -22.54 39.56
N GLY A 169 0.61 -22.64 38.41
CA GLY A 169 -0.80 -23.03 38.34
C GLY A 169 -1.82 -21.90 38.54
N ARG A 170 -1.40 -20.70 38.97
CA ARG A 170 -2.31 -19.54 39.13
C ARG A 170 -2.07 -18.43 38.12
N LEU A 171 -0.91 -18.42 37.47
CA LEU A 171 -0.53 -17.45 36.45
C LEU A 171 -0.22 -18.19 35.14
N SER A 172 -0.68 -17.66 34.02
CA SER A 172 -0.33 -18.17 32.68
C SER A 172 -0.07 -17.04 31.71
N THR A 173 0.93 -17.20 30.85
CA THR A 173 1.21 -16.29 29.74
C THR A 173 0.79 -16.94 28.42
N VAL A 174 -0.08 -16.27 27.67
CA VAL A 174 -0.62 -16.74 26.39
C VAL A 174 -0.05 -15.86 25.29
N PHE A 175 0.82 -16.41 24.46
CA PHE A 175 1.41 -15.75 23.31
C PHE A 175 0.57 -16.04 22.06
N ILE A 176 0.20 -15.03 21.30
CA ILE A 176 -0.50 -15.18 20.01
C ILE A 176 0.45 -14.74 18.92
N SER A 177 0.80 -15.65 18.00
CA SER A 177 1.75 -15.34 16.94
C SER A 177 1.49 -16.04 15.63
N THR A 178 1.99 -15.42 14.57
CA THR A 178 2.12 -16.02 13.24
C THR A 178 3.26 -17.03 13.12
N LEU A 179 4.30 -16.93 13.95
CA LEU A 179 5.51 -17.74 13.87
C LEU A 179 5.43 -19.00 14.74
N ALA A 180 6.14 -20.05 14.32
CA ALA A 180 6.33 -21.24 15.15
C ALA A 180 7.32 -20.95 16.29
N TRP A 181 7.21 -21.67 17.41
CA TRP A 181 8.13 -21.51 18.55
C TRP A 181 9.61 -21.68 18.16
N SER A 182 9.91 -22.54 17.17
CA SER A 182 11.27 -22.76 16.67
C SER A 182 11.97 -21.52 16.12
N GLN A 183 11.21 -20.49 15.74
CA GLN A 183 11.71 -19.22 15.20
C GLN A 183 11.92 -18.15 16.28
N TYR A 184 11.58 -18.45 17.54
CA TYR A 184 11.83 -17.58 18.68
C TYR A 184 13.24 -17.83 19.22
N ARG A 185 14.20 -17.07 18.70
CA ARG A 185 15.57 -17.00 19.23
C ARG A 185 15.81 -15.62 19.83
N THR A 186 16.57 -15.57 20.91
CA THR A 186 17.03 -14.28 21.43
C THR A 186 18.02 -13.63 20.45
N PRO A 187 18.23 -12.31 20.50
CA PRO A 187 19.30 -11.65 19.72
C PRO A 187 20.68 -12.27 19.95
N SER A 188 20.91 -12.83 21.15
CA SER A 188 22.09 -13.58 21.54
C SER A 188 22.16 -15.01 20.96
N GLY A 189 21.17 -15.42 20.17
CA GLY A 189 21.10 -16.72 19.50
C GLY A 189 20.66 -17.89 20.39
N LEU A 190 20.35 -17.64 21.66
CA LEU A 190 19.95 -18.66 22.61
C LEU A 190 18.48 -19.03 22.44
N THR A 191 18.18 -20.33 22.51
CA THR A 191 16.81 -20.84 22.64
C THR A 191 16.41 -20.79 24.11
N VAL A 192 15.23 -20.24 24.38
CA VAL A 192 14.69 -20.22 25.76
C VAL A 192 14.43 -21.67 26.20
N ALA A 193 15.06 -22.10 27.29
CA ALA A 193 14.94 -23.49 27.77
C ALA A 193 13.50 -23.91 28.15
N HIS A 194 12.61 -22.95 28.38
CA HIS A 194 11.20 -23.22 28.67
C HIS A 194 10.38 -22.97 27.41
N ALA A 195 9.93 -24.05 26.78
CA ALA A 195 9.04 -24.01 25.64
C ALA A 195 7.58 -23.96 26.12
N PRO A 196 6.75 -23.04 25.60
CA PRO A 196 5.33 -23.00 25.88
C PRO A 196 4.60 -24.17 25.21
N ILE A 197 3.44 -24.52 25.74
CA ILE A 197 2.55 -25.48 25.09
C ILE A 197 2.01 -24.84 23.81
N THR A 198 2.26 -25.46 22.67
CA THR A 198 1.83 -24.91 21.37
C THR A 198 0.46 -25.45 20.97
N VAL A 199 -0.48 -24.55 20.68
CA VAL A 199 -1.78 -24.87 20.09
C VAL A 199 -1.83 -24.25 18.70
N ARG A 200 -1.89 -25.11 17.69
CA ARG A 200 -1.86 -24.69 16.29
C ARG A 200 -3.27 -24.38 15.80
N PHE A 201 -3.43 -23.21 15.19
CA PHE A 201 -4.60 -22.83 14.42
C PHE A 201 -4.36 -23.20 12.95
N PRO A 202 -5.04 -24.24 12.42
CA PRO A 202 -4.93 -24.60 11.01
C PRO A 202 -5.58 -23.52 10.13
N ARG A 203 -5.41 -23.65 8.82
CA ARG A 203 -6.14 -22.80 7.88
C ARG A 203 -7.63 -23.14 7.95
N LEU A 204 -8.48 -22.11 7.89
CA LEU A 204 -9.93 -22.31 7.80
C LEU A 204 -10.29 -22.89 6.44
N THR A 205 -11.31 -23.73 6.43
CA THR A 205 -11.84 -24.30 5.18
C THR A 205 -12.69 -23.25 4.44
N ARG A 206 -12.98 -23.50 3.15
CA ARG A 206 -13.87 -22.64 2.35
C ARG A 206 -15.22 -22.46 3.06
N THR A 207 -15.82 -23.54 3.55
CA THR A 207 -17.12 -23.50 4.23
C THR A 207 -17.09 -22.65 5.50
N ASP A 208 -16.02 -22.75 6.29
CA ASP A 208 -15.86 -21.95 7.50
C ASP A 208 -15.76 -20.46 7.17
N ILE A 209 -14.95 -20.09 6.17
CA ILE A 209 -14.77 -18.69 5.76
C ILE A 209 -16.09 -18.12 5.23
N LEU A 210 -16.81 -18.85 4.38
CA LEU A 210 -18.12 -18.43 3.89
C LEU A 210 -19.12 -18.22 5.04
N SER A 211 -19.10 -19.10 6.05
CA SER A 211 -19.97 -18.96 7.21
C SER A 211 -19.62 -17.73 8.08
N ILE A 212 -18.34 -17.37 8.19
CA ILE A 212 -17.90 -16.16 8.88
C ILE A 212 -18.34 -14.91 8.11
N LEU A 213 -18.13 -14.89 6.80
CA LEU A 213 -18.53 -13.76 5.95
C LEU A 213 -20.05 -13.58 5.90
N ALA A 214 -20.82 -14.67 6.01
CA ALA A 214 -22.28 -14.64 6.11
C ALA A 214 -22.79 -13.93 7.38
N GLN A 215 -22.00 -13.92 8.47
CA GLN A 215 -22.38 -13.25 9.72
C GLN A 215 -22.42 -11.72 9.60
N ASP A 216 -21.74 -11.15 8.61
CA ASP A 216 -21.70 -9.69 8.37
C ASP A 216 -22.99 -9.15 7.71
N PHE A 217 -23.84 -10.04 7.18
CA PHE A 217 -25.04 -9.68 6.45
C PHE A 217 -26.03 -8.75 7.19
N PRO A 218 -26.31 -8.91 8.50
CA PRO A 218 -27.25 -8.02 9.21
C PRO A 218 -26.83 -6.54 9.17
N LEU A 219 -25.53 -6.25 9.26
CA LEU A 219 -25.00 -4.89 9.17
C LEU A 219 -25.11 -4.36 7.73
N LEU A 220 -24.82 -5.22 6.75
CA LEU A 220 -24.95 -4.87 5.33
C LEU A 220 -26.41 -4.61 4.93
N TRP A 221 -27.37 -5.31 5.53
CA TRP A 221 -28.80 -5.07 5.34
C TRP A 221 -29.24 -3.69 5.84
N GLN A 222 -28.76 -3.27 7.03
CA GLN A 222 -29.04 -1.93 7.56
C GLN A 222 -28.50 -0.85 6.62
N SER A 223 -27.26 -1.02 6.14
CA SER A 223 -26.65 -0.12 5.16
C SER A 223 -27.36 -0.14 3.80
N TYR A 224 -27.87 -1.29 3.36
CA TYR A 224 -28.70 -1.39 2.16
C TYR A 224 -29.97 -0.53 2.30
N GLY A 225 -30.69 -0.65 3.42
CA GLY A 225 -31.91 0.12 3.68
C GLY A 225 -31.69 1.63 3.58
N SER A 226 -30.60 2.15 4.15
CA SER A 226 -30.27 3.58 4.06
C SER A 226 -29.79 4.02 2.67
N SER A 227 -29.20 3.11 1.88
CA SER A 227 -28.59 3.46 0.58
C SER A 227 -29.54 3.38 -0.60
N VAL A 228 -30.62 2.59 -0.51
CA VAL A 228 -31.58 2.38 -1.60
C VAL A 228 -32.22 3.68 -2.08
N GLN A 229 -32.66 4.54 -1.15
CA GLN A 229 -33.33 5.80 -1.50
C GLN A 229 -32.39 6.72 -2.29
N SER A 230 -31.16 6.91 -1.81
CA SER A 230 -30.14 7.68 -2.51
C SER A 230 -29.87 7.09 -3.90
N ALA A 231 -29.61 5.79 -4.02
CA ALA A 231 -29.33 5.16 -5.32
C ALA A 231 -30.49 5.30 -6.32
N GLN A 232 -31.74 5.19 -5.87
CA GLN A 232 -32.93 5.35 -6.73
C GLN A 232 -33.15 6.79 -7.18
N MET A 233 -32.87 7.77 -6.33
CA MET A 233 -32.94 9.18 -6.69
C MET A 233 -31.91 9.51 -7.77
N HIS A 234 -30.65 9.11 -7.60
CA HIS A 234 -29.57 9.43 -8.54
C HIS A 234 -29.65 8.66 -9.86
N ALA A 235 -30.16 7.43 -9.85
CA ALA A 235 -30.40 6.66 -11.08
C ALA A 235 -31.71 7.04 -11.79
N LYS A 236 -32.47 8.03 -11.30
CA LYS A 236 -33.78 8.46 -11.85
C LYS A 236 -34.79 7.31 -11.93
N THR A 237 -34.74 6.41 -10.96
CA THR A 237 -35.58 5.20 -10.87
C THR A 237 -36.55 5.24 -9.69
N SER A 238 -36.53 6.33 -8.89
CA SER A 238 -37.54 6.53 -7.85
C SER A 238 -38.93 6.72 -8.50
N PRO A 239 -40.02 6.24 -7.87
CA PRO A 239 -41.36 6.31 -8.45
C PRO A 239 -41.84 7.72 -8.82
N ALA A 240 -41.25 8.75 -8.19
CA ALA A 240 -41.55 10.16 -8.44
C ALA A 240 -40.68 10.81 -9.54
N LEU A 241 -39.49 10.26 -9.83
CA LEU A 241 -38.51 10.84 -10.78
C LEU A 241 -38.33 10.01 -12.05
N CYS A 242 -39.06 8.90 -12.18
CA CYS A 242 -38.88 7.97 -13.30
C CYS A 242 -39.56 8.49 -14.56
N LYS A 243 -38.79 8.62 -15.67
CA LYS A 243 -39.37 8.91 -16.99
C LYS A 243 -40.42 7.85 -17.34
N ARG A 244 -41.48 8.22 -18.06
CA ARG A 244 -42.58 7.31 -18.38
C ARG A 244 -42.11 6.06 -19.15
N SER A 245 -41.10 6.21 -20.01
CA SER A 245 -40.46 5.11 -20.76
C SER A 245 -39.67 4.14 -19.87
N THR A 246 -38.96 4.64 -18.85
CA THR A 246 -38.23 3.82 -17.88
C THR A 246 -39.17 3.15 -16.89
N LEU A 247 -40.25 3.83 -16.47
CA LEU A 247 -41.27 3.28 -15.59
C LEU A 247 -42.01 2.11 -16.25
N LEU A 248 -42.37 2.25 -17.54
CA LEU A 248 -42.98 1.16 -18.32
C LEU A 248 -42.06 -0.07 -18.44
N LYS A 249 -40.75 0.12 -18.55
CA LYS A 249 -39.75 -0.98 -18.57
C LYS A 249 -39.61 -1.66 -17.22
N LEU A 250 -39.48 -0.89 -16.14
CA LEU A 250 -39.43 -1.40 -14.76
C LEU A 250 -40.69 -2.22 -14.42
N ARG A 251 -41.86 -1.76 -14.90
CA ARG A 251 -43.15 -2.43 -14.70
C ARG A 251 -43.30 -3.71 -15.53
N LYS A 252 -42.72 -3.77 -16.75
CA LYS A 252 -42.74 -4.97 -17.61
C LYS A 252 -41.79 -6.08 -17.10
N ALA A 253 -40.70 -5.70 -16.44
CA ALA A 253 -39.70 -6.63 -15.90
C ALA A 253 -40.03 -7.19 -14.50
N ASN A 254 -41.20 -6.88 -13.92
CA ASN A 254 -41.53 -7.10 -12.49
C ASN A 254 -40.46 -6.51 -11.52
N SER A 255 -39.68 -5.54 -12.01
CA SER A 255 -38.54 -4.95 -11.31
C SER A 255 -39.02 -3.83 -10.41
N GLY A 256 -39.66 -4.21 -9.31
CA GLY A 256 -40.29 -3.30 -8.36
C GLY A 256 -40.80 -3.95 -7.08
N ALA A 257 -40.62 -5.27 -6.92
CA ALA A 257 -40.92 -5.93 -5.66
C ALA A 257 -39.97 -5.42 -4.57
N GLN A 258 -40.50 -5.14 -3.38
CA GLN A 258 -39.66 -4.86 -2.23
C GLN A 258 -38.75 -6.06 -1.97
N VAL A 259 -37.43 -5.84 -2.06
CA VAL A 259 -36.44 -6.87 -1.78
C VAL A 259 -36.58 -7.29 -0.32
N THR A 260 -36.97 -8.55 -0.10
CA THR A 260 -37.09 -9.10 1.24
C THR A 260 -35.69 -9.40 1.80
N LYS A 261 -35.51 -9.28 3.12
CA LYS A 261 -34.23 -9.60 3.77
C LYS A 261 -33.72 -11.01 3.44
N GLN A 262 -34.62 -11.98 3.28
CA GLN A 262 -34.26 -13.37 2.97
C GLN A 262 -33.76 -13.55 1.53
N THR A 263 -34.35 -12.86 0.55
CA THR A 263 -33.91 -12.96 -0.85
C THR A 263 -32.56 -12.28 -1.06
N LEU A 264 -32.33 -11.13 -0.43
CA LEU A 264 -31.02 -10.47 -0.45
C LEU A 264 -29.95 -11.31 0.27
N ARG A 265 -30.32 -12.03 1.34
CA ARG A 265 -29.40 -12.95 2.02
C ARG A 265 -28.94 -14.07 1.09
N GLY A 266 -29.87 -14.68 0.34
CA GLY A 266 -29.52 -15.70 -0.66
C GLY A 266 -28.57 -15.17 -1.73
N LEU A 267 -28.80 -13.96 -2.22
CA LEU A 267 -27.90 -13.29 -3.18
C LEU A 267 -26.53 -12.99 -2.58
N TYR A 268 -26.47 -12.56 -1.31
CA TYR A 268 -25.21 -12.34 -0.60
C TYR A 268 -24.42 -13.64 -0.42
N GLU A 269 -25.06 -14.74 -0.01
CA GLU A 269 -24.38 -16.03 0.17
C GLU A 269 -23.76 -16.53 -1.15
N GLN A 270 -24.46 -16.35 -2.28
CA GLN A 270 -23.92 -16.67 -3.60
C GLN A 270 -22.78 -15.73 -4.00
N PHE A 271 -22.94 -14.43 -3.78
CA PHE A 271 -21.90 -13.41 -4.03
C PHE A 271 -20.62 -13.72 -3.27
N VAL A 272 -20.72 -14.01 -1.97
CA VAL A 272 -19.58 -14.32 -1.10
C VAL A 272 -18.83 -15.55 -1.60
N GLY A 273 -19.55 -16.57 -2.09
CA GLY A 273 -18.98 -17.75 -2.73
C GLY A 273 -18.08 -17.40 -3.93
N VAL A 274 -18.61 -16.61 -4.87
CA VAL A 274 -17.89 -16.18 -6.07
C VAL A 274 -16.74 -15.22 -5.74
N PHE A 275 -16.96 -14.31 -4.80
CA PHE A 275 -15.96 -13.37 -4.31
C PHE A 275 -14.77 -14.12 -3.70
N TYR A 276 -15.03 -15.09 -2.82
CA TYR A 276 -13.97 -15.89 -2.19
C TYR A 276 -13.16 -16.67 -3.23
N ASP A 277 -13.80 -17.32 -4.19
CA ASP A 277 -13.10 -18.10 -5.22
C ASP A 277 -12.19 -17.23 -6.10
N SER A 278 -12.58 -15.97 -6.31
CA SER A 278 -11.81 -14.99 -7.09
C SER A 278 -10.61 -14.41 -6.32
N VAL A 279 -10.72 -14.26 -5.00
CA VAL A 279 -9.74 -13.52 -4.17
C VAL A 279 -8.82 -14.44 -3.35
N ARG A 280 -9.21 -15.71 -3.11
CA ARG A 280 -8.49 -16.66 -2.24
C ARG A 280 -7.03 -16.92 -2.59
N SER A 281 -6.61 -16.70 -3.85
CA SER A 281 -5.21 -16.86 -4.26
C SER A 281 -4.33 -15.76 -3.69
N ASN A 282 -4.87 -14.55 -3.55
CA ASN A 282 -4.13 -13.34 -3.27
C ASN A 282 -4.27 -12.93 -1.79
N VAL A 283 -5.48 -13.05 -1.22
CA VAL A 283 -5.73 -12.65 0.17
C VAL A 283 -6.07 -13.87 1.02
N ARG A 284 -5.36 -13.95 2.15
CA ARG A 284 -5.46 -15.07 3.10
C ARG A 284 -5.95 -14.63 4.48
N ASP A 285 -5.83 -13.34 4.79
CA ASP A 285 -6.31 -12.80 6.06
C ASP A 285 -7.83 -12.59 6.01
N ILE A 286 -8.49 -12.97 7.11
CA ILE A 286 -9.94 -12.97 7.23
C ILE A 286 -10.46 -11.54 7.39
N GLU A 287 -9.74 -10.69 8.11
CA GLU A 287 -10.16 -9.30 8.31
C GLU A 287 -10.07 -8.50 7.01
N GLU A 288 -9.01 -8.71 6.24
CA GLU A 288 -8.88 -8.17 4.90
C GLU A 288 -10.00 -8.70 3.97
N LEU A 289 -10.29 -10.01 3.99
CA LEU A 289 -11.42 -10.56 3.24
C LEU A 289 -12.77 -9.94 3.61
N ARG A 290 -13.05 -9.74 4.91
CA ARG A 290 -14.28 -9.10 5.41
C ARG A 290 -14.41 -7.65 4.96
N THR A 291 -13.32 -6.89 5.05
CA THR A 291 -13.32 -5.49 4.64
C THR A 291 -13.48 -5.33 3.13
N MET A 292 -12.80 -6.15 2.33
CA MET A 292 -12.95 -6.17 0.88
C MET A 292 -14.33 -6.67 0.43
N SER A 293 -14.88 -7.72 1.05
CA SER A 293 -16.19 -8.25 0.69
C SER A 293 -17.29 -7.24 0.99
N ALA A 294 -17.22 -6.56 2.15
CA ALA A 294 -18.14 -5.47 2.49
C ALA A 294 -18.00 -4.31 1.50
N ALA A 295 -16.77 -3.96 1.11
CA ALA A 295 -16.52 -2.89 0.16
C ALA A 295 -17.15 -3.18 -1.22
N VAL A 296 -16.87 -4.35 -1.79
CA VAL A 296 -17.40 -4.74 -3.11
C VAL A 296 -18.91 -4.89 -3.09
N TRP A 297 -19.47 -5.39 -1.99
CA TRP A 297 -20.91 -5.57 -1.84
C TRP A 297 -21.71 -4.28 -2.07
N HIS A 298 -21.24 -3.15 -1.54
CA HIS A 298 -21.94 -1.88 -1.70
C HIS A 298 -22.01 -1.37 -3.15
N SER A 299 -21.01 -1.70 -3.98
CA SER A 299 -21.02 -1.36 -5.42
C SER A 299 -21.74 -2.44 -6.25
N PHE A 300 -21.61 -3.71 -5.86
CA PHE A 300 -22.25 -4.87 -6.49
C PHE A 300 -23.78 -4.79 -6.44
N VAL A 301 -24.36 -4.31 -5.34
CA VAL A 301 -25.81 -4.30 -5.12
C VAL A 301 -26.51 -3.12 -5.81
N VAL A 302 -25.77 -2.14 -6.35
CA VAL A 302 -26.34 -0.95 -6.99
C VAL A 302 -27.37 -1.28 -8.09
N PRO A 303 -27.14 -2.21 -9.04
CA PRO A 303 -28.15 -2.56 -10.06
C PRO A 303 -29.45 -3.13 -9.47
N VAL A 304 -29.40 -3.75 -8.29
CA VAL A 304 -30.59 -4.20 -7.55
C VAL A 304 -31.28 -3.01 -6.87
N GLN A 305 -30.52 -2.04 -6.36
CA GLN A 305 -31.07 -0.82 -5.75
C GLN A 305 -31.81 0.05 -6.77
N THR A 306 -31.23 0.19 -7.97
CA THR A 306 -31.79 0.96 -9.09
C THR A 306 -32.90 0.22 -9.85
N ARG A 307 -33.25 -1.00 -9.40
CA ARG A 307 -34.28 -1.86 -10.01
C ARG A 307 -33.98 -2.24 -11.46
N GLU A 308 -32.71 -2.28 -11.85
CA GLU A 308 -32.29 -2.75 -13.16
C GLU A 308 -32.39 -4.29 -13.25
N CYS A 309 -31.96 -4.98 -12.19
CA CYS A 309 -31.92 -6.44 -12.13
C CYS A 309 -32.69 -6.98 -10.92
N MET A 310 -33.26 -8.18 -11.06
CA MET A 310 -33.88 -8.91 -9.97
C MET A 310 -32.82 -9.64 -9.12
N THR A 311 -33.17 -10.00 -7.87
CA THR A 311 -32.28 -10.80 -6.99
C THR A 311 -32.01 -12.20 -7.50
N ASN A 312 -32.75 -12.69 -8.49
CA ASN A 312 -32.60 -14.03 -9.05
C ASN A 312 -31.61 -14.06 -10.23
N ASP A 313 -31.35 -12.90 -10.86
CA ASP A 313 -30.50 -12.79 -12.05
C ASP A 313 -29.03 -12.55 -11.67
N VAL A 314 -28.47 -13.45 -10.87
CA VAL A 314 -27.10 -13.30 -10.33
C VAL A 314 -26.04 -13.31 -11.45
N GLN A 315 -26.30 -14.02 -12.55
CA GLN A 315 -25.37 -14.11 -13.68
C GLN A 315 -25.20 -12.78 -14.42
N THR A 316 -26.28 -12.05 -14.66
CA THR A 316 -26.23 -10.74 -15.34
C THR A 316 -25.54 -9.70 -14.45
N LEU A 317 -25.81 -9.76 -13.15
CA LEU A 317 -25.17 -8.91 -12.15
C LEU A 317 -23.66 -9.17 -12.13
N LEU A 318 -23.24 -10.43 -12.02
CA LEU A 318 -21.83 -10.82 -12.03
C LEU A 318 -21.09 -10.39 -13.30
N LEU A 319 -21.73 -10.47 -14.47
CA LEU A 319 -21.13 -10.02 -15.73
C LEU A 319 -20.85 -8.51 -15.69
N SER A 320 -21.83 -7.73 -15.23
CA SER A 320 -21.73 -6.27 -15.12
C SER A 320 -20.66 -5.84 -14.10
N SER A 321 -20.52 -6.58 -13.00
CA SER A 321 -19.67 -6.23 -11.87
C SER A 321 -18.32 -6.94 -11.85
N SER A 322 -18.01 -7.74 -12.88
CA SER A 322 -16.81 -8.60 -12.94
C SER A 322 -15.49 -7.82 -12.79
N HIS A 323 -15.46 -6.58 -13.29
CA HIS A 323 -14.31 -5.69 -13.20
C HIS A 323 -14.02 -5.23 -11.75
N LEU A 324 -15.03 -5.17 -10.88
CA LEU A 324 -14.87 -4.76 -9.48
C LEU A 324 -13.97 -5.72 -8.70
N PHE A 325 -14.08 -7.02 -8.96
CA PHE A 325 -13.25 -8.04 -8.30
C PHE A 325 -11.76 -7.87 -8.64
N LYS A 326 -11.44 -7.53 -9.90
CA LYS A 326 -10.07 -7.27 -10.34
C LYS A 326 -9.55 -5.94 -9.79
N ASP A 327 -10.37 -4.89 -9.82
CA ASP A 327 -9.98 -3.56 -9.34
C ASP A 327 -9.69 -3.55 -7.83
N VAL A 328 -10.45 -4.31 -7.02
CA VAL A 328 -10.17 -4.49 -5.59
C VAL A 328 -8.82 -5.15 -5.34
N ILE A 329 -8.48 -6.18 -6.10
CA ILE A 329 -7.17 -6.85 -5.96
C ILE A 329 -6.03 -5.88 -6.31
N VAL A 330 -6.20 -5.04 -7.33
CA VAL A 330 -5.13 -4.14 -7.78
C VAL A 330 -4.98 -2.91 -6.90
N ARG A 331 -6.08 -2.32 -6.41
CA ARG A 331 -6.04 -1.03 -5.69
C ARG A 331 -6.27 -1.13 -4.19
N LEU A 332 -7.14 -2.02 -3.75
CA LEU A 332 -7.52 -2.12 -2.34
C LEU A 332 -6.55 -3.04 -1.58
N GLN A 333 -6.18 -4.19 -2.15
CA GLN A 333 -5.19 -5.09 -1.55
C GLN A 333 -3.78 -4.45 -1.48
N THR A 334 -3.39 -3.72 -2.52
CA THR A 334 -2.12 -2.96 -2.55
C THR A 334 -2.15 -1.72 -1.66
N ARG A 335 -3.32 -1.38 -1.10
CA ARG A 335 -3.59 -0.20 -0.26
C ARG A 335 -3.27 1.12 -0.97
N GLU A 336 -3.38 1.16 -2.30
CA GLU A 336 -3.31 2.41 -3.06
C GLU A 336 -4.46 3.34 -2.71
N MET A 337 -5.64 2.77 -2.44
CA MET A 337 -6.82 3.51 -1.98
C MET A 337 -7.39 2.90 -0.71
N GLY A 338 -7.93 3.74 0.17
CA GLY A 338 -8.61 3.28 1.38
C GLY A 338 -9.93 2.54 1.06
N PRO A 339 -10.41 1.61 1.90
CA PRO A 339 -11.66 0.90 1.67
C PRO A 339 -12.86 1.83 1.46
N ARG A 340 -12.96 2.90 2.27
CA ARG A 340 -14.07 3.87 2.18
C ARG A 340 -14.06 4.65 0.86
N GLU A 341 -12.89 5.11 0.46
CA GLU A 341 -12.72 5.87 -0.78
C GLU A 341 -13.04 5.00 -2.00
N TRP A 342 -12.50 3.77 -2.02
CA TRP A 342 -12.79 2.82 -3.08
C TRP A 342 -14.28 2.50 -3.15
N THR A 343 -14.97 2.30 -2.02
CA THR A 343 -16.42 2.05 -2.02
C THR A 343 -17.23 3.20 -2.60
N GLN A 344 -16.87 4.44 -2.28
CA GLN A 344 -17.59 5.61 -2.76
C GLN A 344 -17.37 5.80 -4.26
N GLU A 345 -16.12 5.72 -4.73
CA GLU A 345 -15.79 5.84 -6.16
C GLU A 345 -16.43 4.72 -7.00
N SER A 346 -16.29 3.46 -6.56
CA SER A 346 -16.87 2.31 -7.27
C SER A 346 -18.40 2.34 -7.28
N ARG A 347 -19.02 2.86 -6.22
CA ARG A 347 -20.48 3.02 -6.16
C ARG A 347 -20.97 4.08 -7.12
N ILE A 348 -20.33 5.25 -7.19
CA ILE A 348 -20.71 6.33 -8.13
C ILE A 348 -20.60 5.83 -9.57
N LYS A 349 -19.49 5.16 -9.92
CA LYS A 349 -19.32 4.56 -11.26
C LYS A 349 -20.40 3.53 -11.56
N SER A 350 -20.78 2.70 -10.58
CA SER A 350 -21.85 1.71 -10.73
C SER A 350 -23.22 2.36 -10.93
N ILE A 351 -23.54 3.44 -10.21
CA ILE A 351 -24.78 4.22 -10.36
C ILE A 351 -24.83 4.85 -11.76
N GLN A 352 -23.76 5.53 -12.19
CA GLN A 352 -23.67 6.13 -13.52
C GLN A 352 -23.80 5.07 -14.63
N ALA A 353 -23.14 3.92 -14.48
CA ALA A 353 -23.25 2.83 -15.43
C ALA A 353 -24.67 2.23 -15.48
N SER A 354 -25.36 2.12 -14.35
CA SER A 354 -26.76 1.68 -14.32
C SER A 354 -27.71 2.68 -14.97
N SER A 355 -27.52 3.99 -14.72
CA SER A 355 -28.27 5.06 -15.39
C SER A 355 -28.07 5.04 -16.90
N ALA A 356 -26.82 4.86 -17.35
CA ALA A 356 -26.48 4.73 -18.76
C ALA A 356 -27.09 3.48 -19.43
N ARG A 357 -27.16 2.34 -18.74
CA ARG A 357 -27.81 1.12 -19.27
C ARG A 357 -29.33 1.28 -19.35
N LEU A 358 -29.94 1.91 -18.35
CA LEU A 358 -31.36 2.21 -18.35
C LEU A 358 -31.74 3.19 -19.48
N SER A 359 -30.90 4.19 -19.76
CA SER A 359 -31.10 5.13 -20.87
C SER A 359 -30.79 4.53 -22.24
N ALA A 360 -29.80 3.65 -22.35
CA ALA A 360 -29.40 3.00 -23.61
C ALA A 360 -30.35 1.87 -24.08
N SER A 361 -31.13 1.28 -23.18
CA SER A 361 -32.14 0.29 -23.59
C SER A 361 -33.17 0.96 -24.53
N SER A 362 -33.25 0.53 -25.78
CA SER A 362 -34.23 1.07 -26.74
C SER A 362 -35.66 0.66 -26.36
N THR A 363 -36.62 1.57 -26.58
CA THR A 363 -38.06 1.30 -26.48
C THR A 363 -38.43 0.25 -27.52
N PRO A 364 -39.04 -0.91 -27.18
CA PRO A 364 -39.64 -1.75 -28.21
C PRO A 364 -40.85 -1.01 -28.77
N SER A 365 -40.78 -0.63 -30.04
CA SER A 365 -41.88 -0.08 -30.82
C SER A 365 -43.00 -1.13 -30.94
N ASN A 366 -44.07 -0.97 -30.16
CA ASN A 366 -45.37 -1.53 -30.53
C ASN A 366 -46.06 -0.50 -31.44
N PRO A 367 -46.39 -0.82 -32.70
CA PRO A 367 -46.94 0.14 -33.65
C PRO A 367 -48.47 0.21 -33.52
N SER A 368 -48.99 0.55 -32.33
CA SER A 368 -50.46 0.58 -32.15
C SER A 368 -50.96 1.51 -31.04
N LEU A 369 -50.38 2.70 -30.89
CA LEU A 369 -50.98 3.78 -30.08
C LEU A 369 -50.76 5.13 -30.78
N ASP A 370 -51.83 5.92 -30.85
CA ASP A 370 -52.03 7.07 -31.74
C ASP A 370 -50.95 8.17 -31.69
N PRO A 371 -50.57 8.77 -32.84
CA PRO A 371 -49.55 9.82 -32.95
C PRO A 371 -49.98 11.20 -32.40
N ALA A 372 -51.19 11.33 -31.85
CA ALA A 372 -51.71 12.60 -31.35
C ALA A 372 -51.26 12.96 -29.92
N LEU A 373 -50.53 12.07 -29.23
CA LEU A 373 -49.96 12.32 -27.89
C LEU A 373 -48.45 12.59 -27.92
N GLU A 374 -47.81 12.61 -29.09
CA GLU A 374 -46.37 12.88 -29.22
C GLU A 374 -46.00 14.38 -29.21
N MET A 375 -46.99 15.28 -29.33
CA MET A 375 -46.75 16.74 -29.34
C MET A 375 -46.94 17.43 -27.97
N GLU A 376 -47.37 16.73 -26.93
CA GLU A 376 -47.58 17.31 -25.59
C GLU A 376 -46.55 16.75 -24.59
N GLY A 377 -45.28 16.78 -25.00
CA GLY A 377 -44.15 16.27 -24.23
C GLY A 377 -42.89 17.11 -24.45
N VAL A 378 -43.03 18.43 -24.49
CA VAL A 378 -41.87 19.30 -24.26
C VAL A 378 -41.44 19.05 -22.82
N GLU A 379 -40.44 18.17 -22.62
CA GLU A 379 -39.75 18.02 -21.35
C GLU A 379 -39.11 19.39 -21.03
N MET A 380 -39.86 20.24 -20.30
CA MET A 380 -39.27 21.23 -19.39
C MET A 380 -38.43 20.42 -18.40
N ILE A 381 -37.18 20.16 -18.74
CA ILE A 381 -36.22 19.65 -17.78
C ILE A 381 -35.99 20.83 -16.84
N ASP A 382 -36.71 20.85 -15.70
CA ASP A 382 -36.58 21.89 -14.69
C ASP A 382 -35.09 22.16 -14.43
N GLU A 383 -34.59 23.31 -14.89
CA GLU A 383 -33.15 23.62 -14.88
C GLU A 383 -32.58 23.61 -13.46
N GLU A 384 -33.40 23.95 -12.47
CA GLU A 384 -33.13 23.82 -11.04
C GLU A 384 -32.74 22.39 -10.63
N ARG A 385 -33.31 21.36 -11.27
CA ARG A 385 -33.03 19.96 -10.93
C ARG A 385 -31.75 19.42 -11.58
N LYS A 386 -31.36 19.96 -12.74
CA LYS A 386 -30.02 19.72 -13.31
C LYS A 386 -28.96 20.36 -12.42
N LEU A 387 -29.23 21.55 -11.90
CA LEU A 387 -28.37 22.23 -10.93
C LEU A 387 -28.23 21.40 -9.64
N ASP A 388 -29.30 20.81 -9.10
CA ASP A 388 -29.21 19.92 -7.92
C ASP A 388 -28.38 18.65 -8.18
N GLU A 389 -28.49 18.05 -9.37
CA GLU A 389 -27.70 16.87 -9.79
C GLU A 389 -26.22 17.20 -9.98
N GLU A 390 -25.92 18.33 -10.63
CA GLU A 390 -24.58 18.85 -10.82
C GLU A 390 -23.94 19.25 -9.49
N GLU A 391 -24.67 19.95 -8.62
CA GLU A 391 -24.19 20.38 -7.31
C GLU A 391 -23.95 19.19 -6.37
N TRP A 392 -24.73 18.10 -6.47
CA TRP A 392 -24.44 16.86 -5.75
C TRP A 392 -23.22 16.14 -6.31
N LEU A 393 -23.11 15.99 -7.64
CA LEU A 393 -21.92 15.42 -8.27
C LEU A 393 -20.69 16.24 -7.88
N GLU A 394 -20.80 17.56 -7.85
CA GLU A 394 -19.75 18.46 -7.38
C GLU A 394 -19.46 18.30 -5.90
N ARG A 395 -20.45 18.17 -5.01
CA ARG A 395 -20.22 17.91 -3.58
C ARG A 395 -19.58 16.56 -3.33
N GLU A 396 -20.00 15.54 -4.06
CA GLU A 396 -19.52 14.17 -3.87
C GLU A 396 -18.16 13.95 -4.55
N THR A 397 -17.95 14.53 -5.73
CA THR A 397 -16.63 14.63 -6.36
C THR A 397 -15.69 15.54 -5.56
N ALA A 398 -16.17 16.62 -4.93
CA ALA A 398 -15.37 17.44 -4.02
C ALA A 398 -15.09 16.72 -2.70
N SER A 399 -16.02 15.90 -2.19
CA SER A 399 -15.77 15.03 -1.05
C SER A 399 -14.76 13.95 -1.39
N LEU A 400 -14.88 13.33 -2.57
CA LEU A 400 -13.89 12.42 -3.12
C LEU A 400 -12.57 13.13 -3.38
N GLU A 401 -12.55 14.38 -3.82
CA GLU A 401 -11.34 15.17 -4.08
C GLU A 401 -10.69 15.60 -2.77
N ARG A 402 -11.47 15.90 -1.72
CA ARG A 402 -10.95 16.10 -0.36
C ARG A 402 -10.35 14.80 0.20
N MET A 403 -11.03 13.67 0.03
CA MET A 403 -10.50 12.37 0.44
C MET A 403 -9.27 11.96 -0.40
N ARG A 404 -9.30 12.18 -1.72
CA ARG A 404 -8.15 12.02 -2.63
C ARG A 404 -7.02 12.97 -2.28
N SER A 405 -7.28 14.20 -1.88
CA SER A 405 -6.22 15.11 -1.43
C SER A 405 -5.56 14.61 -0.13
N ALA A 406 -6.26 13.79 0.65
CA ALA A 406 -5.71 13.09 1.81
C ALA A 406 -5.02 11.75 1.46
N SER A 407 -5.48 11.02 0.43
CA SER A 407 -4.94 9.69 0.04
C SER A 407 -3.98 9.69 -1.16
N SER A 408 -4.26 10.48 -2.19
CA SER A 408 -3.43 10.71 -3.40
C SER A 408 -2.12 11.45 -3.08
N GLN A 409 -1.98 12.00 -1.87
CA GLN A 409 -0.69 12.38 -1.31
C GLN A 409 0.29 11.21 -1.15
N ALA A 410 -0.12 9.96 -1.36
CA ALA A 410 0.78 8.80 -1.32
C ALA A 410 1.30 8.36 -2.72
N THR A 411 0.52 8.51 -3.80
CA THR A 411 0.85 7.95 -5.12
C THR A 411 0.97 9.00 -6.23
N ILE A 412 0.09 10.01 -6.28
CA ILE A 412 0.14 11.09 -7.30
C ILE A 412 1.18 12.15 -6.91
N SER A 413 1.41 12.36 -5.62
CA SER A 413 2.52 13.15 -5.08
C SER A 413 3.93 12.63 -5.43
N LEU A 414 4.04 11.39 -5.92
CA LEU A 414 5.29 10.81 -6.44
C LEU A 414 5.64 11.29 -7.85
N LEU A 415 4.78 12.05 -8.52
CA LEU A 415 5.16 12.89 -9.65
C LEU A 415 5.39 14.29 -9.10
N PRO A 416 6.60 14.63 -8.63
CA PRO A 416 6.81 15.96 -8.12
C PRO A 416 6.72 16.89 -9.32
N SER A 417 5.97 17.98 -9.19
CA SER A 417 6.12 19.15 -10.05
C SER A 417 7.51 19.75 -9.79
N LEU A 418 8.56 19.02 -10.19
CA LEU A 418 9.94 19.47 -10.09
C LEU A 418 10.10 20.66 -11.02
N ALA A 419 10.90 21.63 -10.57
CA ALA A 419 11.47 22.63 -11.44
C ALA A 419 12.37 21.96 -12.48
N LEU A 420 12.75 22.70 -13.52
CA LEU A 420 13.52 22.17 -14.63
C LEU A 420 14.88 21.58 -14.20
N ILE A 421 15.67 22.31 -13.41
CA ILE A 421 17.01 21.90 -13.00
C ILE A 421 16.97 20.59 -12.17
N PRO A 422 16.12 20.47 -11.12
CA PRO A 422 15.97 19.20 -10.40
C PRO A 422 15.48 18.05 -11.29
N THR A 423 14.67 18.34 -12.32
CA THR A 423 14.20 17.32 -13.28
C THR A 423 15.36 16.74 -14.08
N PHE A 424 16.23 17.59 -14.62
CA PHE A 424 17.44 17.15 -15.32
C PHE A 424 18.45 16.47 -14.40
N LEU A 425 18.59 16.93 -13.14
CA LEU A 425 19.43 16.24 -12.16
C LEU A 425 18.94 14.82 -11.87
N VAL A 426 17.61 14.62 -11.78
CA VAL A 426 17.03 13.28 -11.62
C VAL A 426 17.27 12.42 -12.85
N ILE A 427 17.07 12.94 -14.06
CA ILE A 427 17.36 12.21 -15.31
C ILE A 427 18.85 11.86 -15.40
N ALA A 428 19.75 12.83 -15.16
CA ALA A 428 21.20 12.63 -15.15
C ALA A 428 21.63 11.55 -14.16
N SER A 429 21.06 11.59 -12.96
CA SER A 429 21.34 10.59 -11.94
C SER A 429 20.88 9.20 -12.35
N PHE A 430 19.73 9.09 -13.02
CA PHE A 430 19.20 7.80 -13.49
C PHE A 430 20.12 7.21 -14.56
N LEU A 431 20.55 8.03 -15.52
CA LEU A 431 21.54 7.62 -16.51
C LEU A 431 22.87 7.22 -15.86
N ALA A 432 23.37 8.00 -14.89
CA ALA A 432 24.59 7.68 -14.16
C ALA A 432 24.51 6.34 -13.42
N SER A 433 23.33 5.97 -12.90
CA SER A 433 23.14 4.77 -12.10
C SER A 433 22.90 3.50 -12.92
N TYR A 434 22.25 3.61 -14.08
CA TYR A 434 21.91 2.47 -14.94
C TYR A 434 22.85 2.29 -16.14
N ASN A 435 23.54 3.34 -16.59
CA ASN A 435 24.57 3.21 -17.61
C ASN A 435 25.92 2.89 -16.94
N PRO A 436 26.71 1.95 -17.48
CA PRO A 436 28.06 1.70 -17.01
C PRO A 436 28.98 2.89 -17.35
N SER A 437 29.88 3.24 -16.44
CA SER A 437 30.78 4.40 -16.56
C SER A 437 31.65 4.41 -17.82
N ARG A 438 32.03 3.24 -18.33
CA ARG A 438 32.82 3.12 -19.58
C ARG A 438 32.09 3.65 -20.81
N LEU A 439 30.76 3.64 -20.80
CA LEU A 439 29.95 4.13 -21.92
C LEU A 439 29.73 5.64 -21.85
N ASP A 440 30.06 6.31 -20.75
CA ASP A 440 29.82 7.74 -20.61
C ASP A 440 30.56 8.55 -21.68
N VAL A 441 31.79 8.12 -22.03
CA VAL A 441 32.59 8.75 -23.10
C VAL A 441 31.85 8.65 -24.44
N ARG A 442 31.16 7.54 -24.70
CA ARG A 442 30.44 7.34 -25.97
C ARG A 442 29.14 8.14 -26.03
N TYR A 443 28.45 8.28 -24.90
CA TYR A 443 27.14 8.93 -24.85
C TYR A 443 27.23 10.44 -24.60
N PHE A 444 28.13 10.90 -23.74
CA PHE A 444 28.14 12.27 -23.21
C PHE A 444 29.35 13.12 -23.64
N LEU A 445 30.40 12.53 -24.23
CA LEU A 445 31.54 13.31 -24.75
C LEU A 445 31.20 13.88 -26.13
N ARG A 446 31.57 15.15 -26.35
CA ARG A 446 31.24 15.91 -27.57
C ARG A 446 32.41 16.22 -28.47
N ASP A 447 33.61 16.22 -27.93
CA ASP A 447 34.80 16.62 -28.68
C ASP A 447 35.28 15.48 -29.58
N ASP A 448 34.95 15.58 -30.87
CA ASP A 448 35.46 14.68 -31.93
C ASP A 448 37.00 14.64 -31.96
N SER A 449 37.66 15.74 -31.54
CA SER A 449 39.11 15.83 -31.42
C SER A 449 39.66 14.90 -30.33
N LEU A 450 39.00 14.81 -29.16
CA LEU A 450 39.41 13.96 -28.04
C LEU A 450 39.02 12.49 -28.27
N LEU A 451 37.92 12.23 -28.97
CA LEU A 451 37.54 10.88 -29.39
C LEU A 451 38.59 10.25 -30.33
N SER A 452 39.26 11.06 -31.15
CA SER A 452 40.34 10.61 -32.05
C SER A 452 41.65 10.25 -31.33
N LEU A 453 41.90 10.87 -30.16
CA LEU A 453 43.13 10.67 -29.37
C LEU A 453 43.04 9.46 -28.43
N SER A 454 41.82 9.07 -28.01
CA SER A 454 41.61 7.92 -27.12
C SER A 454 41.80 6.56 -27.81
N SER A 455 41.67 6.49 -29.15
CA SER A 455 42.02 5.28 -29.91
C SER A 455 43.53 5.21 -30.18
N GLY A 456 44.31 4.78 -29.19
CA GLY A 456 45.74 4.50 -29.30
C GLY A 456 46.07 3.30 -30.20
N SER A 457 45.72 3.35 -31.48
CA SER A 457 46.20 2.42 -32.49
C SER A 457 46.34 3.15 -33.83
N GLY A 458 47.59 3.42 -34.20
CA GLY A 458 47.94 3.95 -35.51
C GLY A 458 47.58 2.96 -36.60
N LYS A 459 46.46 3.19 -37.28
CA LYS A 459 46.22 3.04 -38.73
C LYS A 459 44.74 3.24 -38.98
N GLY A 460 44.43 4.17 -39.89
CA GLY A 460 43.09 4.66 -40.19
C GLY A 460 42.05 3.55 -40.38
N LYS A 461 41.18 3.42 -39.39
CA LYS A 461 39.79 2.97 -39.53
C LYS A 461 38.95 3.86 -38.63
N SER A 462 38.37 4.90 -39.23
CA SER A 462 37.31 5.69 -38.60
C SER A 462 36.27 4.74 -38.00
N LEU A 463 36.06 4.83 -36.68
CA LEU A 463 34.93 4.22 -35.99
C LEU A 463 33.66 4.85 -36.56
N LYS A 464 33.15 4.27 -37.66
CA LYS A 464 31.87 4.59 -38.26
C LYS A 464 30.77 4.04 -37.34
N GLY A 465 30.61 4.68 -36.17
CA GLY A 465 29.72 4.28 -35.09
C GLY A 465 29.57 5.33 -33.97
N GLY A 466 30.15 6.53 -34.14
CA GLY A 466 29.74 7.73 -33.42
C GLY A 466 28.39 8.20 -33.93
N ARG A 467 27.51 8.63 -33.02
CA ARG A 467 26.21 9.22 -33.38
C ARG A 467 26.46 10.42 -34.28
N LYS A 468 25.83 10.45 -35.45
CA LYS A 468 25.61 11.71 -36.17
C LYS A 468 24.65 12.53 -35.32
N LEU A 469 25.16 13.62 -34.74
CA LEU A 469 24.40 14.59 -33.97
C LEU A 469 23.38 15.33 -34.85
N GLY A 470 22.14 15.46 -34.36
CA GLY A 470 21.21 16.53 -34.74
C GLY A 470 19.97 16.18 -35.59
N PRO A 471 18.77 16.67 -35.24
CA PRO A 471 17.57 16.58 -36.07
C PRO A 471 17.62 17.65 -37.16
N GLY A 472 18.16 17.30 -38.34
CA GLY A 472 18.25 18.18 -39.50
C GLY A 472 17.60 17.55 -40.73
N ARG A 473 16.53 18.18 -41.23
CA ARG A 473 15.93 18.00 -42.56
C ARG A 473 17.00 17.66 -43.62
N GLY A 474 16.91 16.48 -44.22
CA GLY A 474 17.74 16.08 -45.36
C GLY A 474 17.10 14.97 -46.16
N ARG A 475 16.19 15.34 -47.06
CA ARG A 475 15.77 14.48 -48.18
C ARG A 475 17.01 14.14 -49.03
N ASN A 476 17.33 12.86 -49.20
CA ASN A 476 17.39 12.21 -50.52
C ASN A 476 17.79 10.73 -50.43
N ALA A 477 17.13 9.96 -51.29
CA ALA A 477 17.20 8.52 -51.44
C ALA A 477 18.56 8.01 -51.98
N ALA A 478 18.93 6.77 -51.62
CA ALA A 478 19.08 5.68 -52.60
C ALA A 478 19.77 4.42 -52.01
N SER A 479 19.23 3.28 -52.42
CA SER A 479 19.84 1.94 -52.50
C SER A 479 19.99 1.13 -51.21
N GLY A 480 19.23 0.03 -51.17
CA GLY A 480 19.26 -0.96 -50.12
C GLY A 480 20.49 -1.86 -50.15
N ARG A 481 20.86 -2.33 -48.95
CA ARG A 481 21.45 -3.66 -48.74
C ARG A 481 21.19 -4.06 -47.30
N ARG A 482 20.36 -5.09 -47.12
CA ARG A 482 20.13 -5.79 -45.86
C ARG A 482 21.46 -6.36 -45.35
N GLY A 483 22.03 -5.72 -44.33
CA GLY A 483 23.21 -6.18 -43.61
C GLY A 483 22.83 -6.93 -42.34
N ARG A 484 23.10 -8.23 -42.33
CA ARG A 484 23.16 -9.15 -41.19
C ARG A 484 23.77 -8.48 -39.93
N PRO A 485 23.23 -8.68 -38.71
CA PRO A 485 23.80 -8.04 -37.52
C PRO A 485 25.21 -8.59 -37.28
N SER A 486 26.19 -7.69 -37.32
CA SER A 486 27.59 -8.01 -37.06
C SER A 486 27.77 -8.44 -35.61
N LYS A 487 28.31 -9.65 -35.41
CA LYS A 487 28.81 -10.20 -34.14
C LYS A 487 30.08 -9.49 -33.63
N SER A 488 30.17 -8.17 -33.80
CA SER A 488 31.32 -7.36 -33.38
C SER A 488 30.87 -6.21 -32.48
N ALA A 489 30.11 -6.51 -31.44
CA ALA A 489 30.16 -5.68 -30.25
C ALA A 489 31.50 -5.96 -29.58
N LEU A 490 32.38 -4.97 -29.54
CA LEU A 490 33.63 -5.02 -28.79
C LEU A 490 33.27 -5.41 -27.34
N ARG A 491 33.53 -6.66 -26.96
CA ARG A 491 33.34 -7.15 -25.58
C ARG A 491 34.37 -6.45 -24.72
N ALA A 492 33.95 -5.41 -24.00
CA ALA A 492 34.79 -4.71 -23.06
C ALA A 492 35.01 -5.60 -21.82
N THR A 493 36.21 -6.15 -21.69
CA THR A 493 36.68 -6.89 -20.51
C THR A 493 37.09 -5.93 -19.40
N ASN A 494 36.93 -6.34 -18.14
CA ASN A 494 37.56 -5.68 -17.00
C ASN A 494 39.09 -5.92 -17.00
N GLU A 495 39.78 -5.20 -16.12
CA GLU A 495 41.21 -5.33 -15.79
C GLU A 495 41.59 -6.78 -15.45
N ASP A 496 40.63 -7.54 -14.90
CA ASP A 496 40.72 -8.97 -14.56
C ASP A 496 40.28 -9.93 -15.70
N GLY A 497 40.11 -9.45 -16.93
CA GLY A 497 39.77 -10.30 -18.09
C GLY A 497 38.34 -10.87 -18.09
N GLN A 498 37.50 -10.57 -17.10
CA GLN A 498 36.09 -10.96 -17.10
C GLN A 498 35.26 -10.00 -17.94
N THR A 499 34.49 -10.54 -18.89
CA THR A 499 33.46 -9.79 -19.62
C THR A 499 32.28 -9.58 -18.69
N GLU A 500 32.08 -8.36 -18.16
CA GLU A 500 30.85 -8.07 -17.44
C GLU A 500 29.67 -8.32 -18.36
N ASN A 501 28.75 -9.18 -17.92
CA ASN A 501 27.49 -9.36 -18.60
C ASN A 501 26.70 -8.04 -18.44
N LEU A 502 26.86 -7.15 -19.41
CA LEU A 502 26.13 -5.88 -19.52
C LEU A 502 24.61 -6.08 -19.68
N ASN A 503 24.19 -7.32 -19.92
CA ASN A 503 22.80 -7.71 -20.10
C ASN A 503 22.04 -7.56 -18.76
N ARG A 504 21.06 -6.66 -18.76
CA ARG A 504 20.00 -6.50 -17.74
C ARG A 504 20.44 -5.95 -16.38
N GLN A 505 21.20 -4.85 -16.38
CA GLN A 505 21.43 -4.03 -15.17
C GLN A 505 20.12 -3.57 -14.50
N GLN A 506 19.00 -3.57 -15.23
CA GLN A 506 17.63 -3.36 -14.73
C GLN A 506 17.26 -4.26 -13.54
N LEU A 507 17.71 -5.52 -13.54
CA LEU A 507 17.37 -6.50 -12.51
C LEU A 507 18.33 -6.46 -11.31
N LEU A 508 19.53 -5.92 -11.49
CA LEU A 508 20.57 -5.84 -10.45
C LEU A 508 20.39 -4.63 -9.53
N GLY A 509 19.73 -3.58 -10.03
CA GLY A 509 19.44 -2.34 -9.30
C GLY A 509 20.41 -1.20 -9.60
N PRO A 510 20.15 0.00 -9.04
CA PRO A 510 20.90 1.23 -9.33
C PRO A 510 22.33 1.18 -8.77
N LYS A 511 23.34 1.38 -9.63
CA LYS A 511 24.75 1.44 -9.22
C LYS A 511 25.10 2.77 -8.55
N PRO A 512 25.96 2.79 -7.52
CA PRO A 512 26.47 4.02 -6.96
C PRO A 512 27.39 4.74 -7.95
N PHE A 513 27.30 6.06 -8.01
CA PHE A 513 28.14 6.93 -8.83
C PHE A 513 28.67 8.12 -8.01
N PRO A 514 29.86 8.64 -8.33
CA PRO A 514 30.40 9.83 -7.67
C PRO A 514 29.67 11.09 -8.13
N ILE A 515 29.69 12.14 -7.29
CA ILE A 515 29.08 13.43 -7.61
C ILE A 515 29.61 14.05 -8.90
N ASP A 516 30.91 13.90 -9.18
CA ASP A 516 31.53 14.47 -10.39
C ASP A 516 30.89 13.90 -11.66
N ARG A 517 30.64 12.59 -11.68
CA ARG A 517 29.97 11.91 -12.79
C ARG A 517 28.54 12.43 -13.00
N LEU A 518 27.82 12.71 -11.91
CA LEU A 518 26.48 13.32 -11.99
C LEU A 518 26.52 14.71 -12.63
N LEU A 519 27.44 15.56 -12.18
CA LEU A 519 27.57 16.92 -12.68
C LEU A 519 28.00 16.96 -14.14
N SER A 520 28.91 16.07 -14.56
CA SER A 520 29.32 15.93 -15.97
C SER A 520 28.17 15.49 -16.87
N ILE A 521 27.41 14.47 -16.47
CA ILE A 521 26.24 14.02 -17.24
C ILE A 521 25.16 15.10 -17.26
N PHE A 522 24.90 15.76 -16.14
CA PHE A 522 23.95 16.85 -16.05
C PHE A 522 24.32 18.03 -16.96
N GLN A 523 25.59 18.43 -16.99
CA GLN A 523 26.10 19.46 -17.88
C GLN A 523 25.87 19.07 -19.34
N ALA A 524 26.18 17.83 -19.73
CA ALA A 524 25.94 17.32 -21.08
C ALA A 524 24.45 17.33 -21.44
N LEU A 525 23.56 16.92 -20.55
CA LEU A 525 22.13 16.89 -20.84
C LEU A 525 21.53 18.29 -21.05
N ILE A 526 21.87 19.27 -20.20
CA ILE A 526 21.30 20.62 -20.32
C ILE A 526 21.73 21.32 -21.61
N THR A 527 23.00 21.17 -21.97
CA THR A 527 23.57 21.80 -23.16
C THR A 527 22.96 21.25 -24.45
N GLU A 528 22.44 20.03 -24.45
CA GLU A 528 21.71 19.46 -25.60
C GLU A 528 20.21 19.74 -25.58
N ALA A 529 19.58 19.66 -24.41
CA ALA A 529 18.14 19.79 -24.27
C ALA A 529 17.63 21.24 -24.20
N ALA A 530 18.49 22.24 -23.94
CA ALA A 530 18.08 23.63 -23.72
C ALA A 530 18.67 24.67 -24.70
N PRO A 531 18.48 24.54 -26.03
CA PRO A 531 18.90 25.57 -26.98
C PRO A 531 18.09 26.87 -26.85
N GLU A 532 16.80 26.81 -26.50
CA GLU A 532 15.91 28.00 -26.38
C GLU A 532 16.11 28.78 -25.07
N MET A 533 16.46 28.10 -23.99
CA MET A 533 16.66 28.73 -22.67
C MET A 533 17.98 29.51 -22.59
N SER A 534 18.95 29.13 -23.42
CA SER A 534 20.18 29.87 -23.66
C SER A 534 19.93 31.25 -24.28
N MET A 535 18.85 31.44 -25.06
CA MET A 535 18.54 32.72 -25.70
C MET A 535 17.94 33.75 -24.73
N VAL A 536 17.11 33.32 -23.78
CA VAL A 536 16.46 34.22 -22.80
C VAL A 536 17.44 34.72 -21.73
N TYR A 537 18.47 33.94 -21.40
CA TYR A 537 19.44 34.29 -20.36
C TYR A 537 20.74 34.92 -20.89
N SER A 538 21.11 34.70 -22.16
CA SER A 538 22.22 35.44 -22.79
C SER A 538 21.95 36.95 -22.83
N SER A 539 20.68 37.37 -22.80
CA SER A 539 20.24 38.76 -22.75
C SER A 539 20.23 39.41 -21.35
N LEU A 540 20.57 38.67 -20.28
CA LEU A 540 20.50 39.16 -18.89
C LEU A 540 21.88 39.34 -18.21
N ASN A 541 22.98 39.02 -18.90
CA ASN A 541 24.34 39.23 -18.41
C ASN A 541 24.99 40.39 -19.22
N PRO A 542 25.07 41.62 -18.68
CA PRO A 542 25.70 42.76 -19.36
C PRO A 542 27.24 42.77 -19.28
N ASP A 543 27.87 41.85 -18.56
CA ASP A 543 29.30 41.99 -18.18
C ASP A 543 30.29 41.24 -19.09
N ASN A 544 29.88 40.68 -20.24
CA ASN A 544 30.81 39.98 -21.14
C ASN A 544 31.09 40.69 -22.48
N ASP A 545 30.64 41.95 -22.64
CA ASP A 545 30.72 42.71 -23.90
C ASP A 545 32.07 43.43 -24.14
N LEU A 546 33.17 43.02 -23.50
CA LEU A 546 34.46 43.75 -23.62
C LEU A 546 35.61 42.99 -24.28
N SER A 547 35.39 41.83 -24.93
CA SER A 547 36.44 41.26 -25.79
C SER A 547 35.91 40.32 -26.89
N SER A 548 35.47 40.89 -28.01
CA SER A 548 35.67 40.30 -29.35
C SER A 548 35.18 41.25 -30.45
N SER A 549 35.88 42.37 -30.63
CA SER A 549 35.88 43.04 -31.93
C SER A 549 36.92 42.37 -32.84
N SER A 550 36.51 42.12 -34.08
CA SER A 550 37.26 41.64 -35.24
C SER A 550 37.39 40.12 -35.45
N GLY A 551 36.88 39.68 -36.61
CA GLY A 551 37.22 38.40 -37.23
C GLY A 551 36.03 37.50 -37.51
N GLY A 552 35.68 37.29 -38.77
CA GLY A 552 34.68 36.31 -39.17
C GLY A 552 35.10 34.89 -38.79
N GLY A 553 34.40 34.28 -37.85
CA GLY A 553 34.55 32.90 -37.39
C GLY A 553 33.19 32.23 -37.26
N GLY A 554 33.06 31.03 -37.81
CA GLY A 554 31.79 30.33 -38.05
C GLY A 554 31.07 29.84 -36.79
N GLU A 555 29.91 29.22 -37.00
CA GLU A 555 28.98 28.65 -36.01
C GLU A 555 29.62 27.86 -34.84
N LYS A 556 30.86 27.39 -34.99
CA LYS A 556 31.65 26.67 -33.96
C LYS A 556 32.11 27.52 -32.77
N GLU A 557 32.36 28.83 -32.94
CA GLU A 557 32.81 29.69 -31.82
C GLU A 557 31.66 29.97 -30.84
N LYS A 558 30.45 30.21 -31.36
CA LYS A 558 29.23 30.38 -30.55
C LYS A 558 28.83 29.12 -29.78
N GLU A 559 29.19 27.94 -30.26
CA GLU A 559 28.93 26.67 -29.58
C GLU A 559 29.87 26.47 -28.38
N ASN A 560 31.12 26.95 -28.50
CA ASN A 560 32.14 26.90 -27.45
C ASN A 560 31.84 27.88 -26.29
N ASP A 561 31.27 29.04 -26.58
CA ASP A 561 30.84 29.99 -25.54
C ASP A 561 29.62 29.48 -24.75
N ARG A 562 28.82 28.59 -25.34
CA ARG A 562 27.63 27.99 -24.70
C ARG A 562 27.99 26.82 -23.78
N SER A 563 29.01 26.02 -24.13
CA SER A 563 29.49 24.93 -23.28
C SER A 563 30.12 25.49 -21.98
N THR A 564 30.93 26.54 -22.09
CA THR A 564 31.61 27.18 -20.95
C THR A 564 30.66 27.85 -19.94
N LEU A 565 29.54 28.42 -20.38
CA LEU A 565 28.52 29.00 -19.49
C LEU A 565 27.88 27.93 -18.59
N TRP A 566 27.52 26.78 -19.16
CA TRP A 566 26.90 25.68 -18.41
C TRP A 566 27.91 24.90 -17.55
N GLU A 567 29.19 24.91 -17.89
CA GLU A 567 30.26 24.43 -17.00
C GLU A 567 30.29 25.19 -15.68
N TYR A 568 30.19 26.51 -15.73
CA TYR A 568 30.16 27.34 -14.53
C TYR A 568 28.85 27.16 -13.75
N ARG A 569 27.70 27.14 -14.43
CA ARG A 569 26.38 27.01 -13.79
C ARG A 569 26.17 25.63 -13.16
N SER A 570 26.67 24.55 -13.77
CA SER A 570 26.53 23.19 -13.24
C SER A 570 27.23 23.02 -11.89
N LYS A 571 28.31 23.78 -11.65
CA LYS A 571 29.07 23.80 -10.39
C LYS A 571 28.61 24.89 -9.41
N SER A 572 27.49 25.55 -9.69
CA SER A 572 26.93 26.59 -8.82
C SER A 572 26.36 26.02 -7.51
N LEU A 573 26.47 26.77 -6.42
CA LEU A 573 25.88 26.44 -5.11
C LEU A 573 24.38 26.12 -5.19
N SER A 574 23.64 26.75 -6.11
CA SER A 574 22.22 26.46 -6.33
C SER A 574 21.97 25.01 -6.76
N VAL A 575 22.82 24.46 -7.63
CA VAL A 575 22.73 23.06 -8.08
C VAL A 575 23.04 22.11 -6.93
N TYR A 576 24.07 22.39 -6.15
CA TYR A 576 24.40 21.59 -4.95
C TYR A 576 23.27 21.64 -3.90
N SER A 577 22.67 22.80 -3.67
CA SER A 577 21.50 22.95 -2.80
C SER A 577 20.30 22.12 -3.30
N GLN A 578 20.07 22.11 -4.62
CA GLN A 578 19.02 21.29 -5.23
C GLN A 578 19.31 19.79 -5.15
N ILE A 579 20.57 19.36 -5.28
CA ILE A 579 20.98 17.97 -5.05
C ILE A 579 20.66 17.56 -3.61
N ASN A 580 21.01 18.40 -2.62
CA ASN A 580 20.65 18.15 -1.22
C ASN A 580 19.13 18.13 -1.01
N GLY A 581 18.38 18.99 -1.70
CA GLY A 581 16.92 18.96 -1.72
C GLY A 581 16.35 17.65 -2.29
N LEU A 582 16.97 17.10 -3.34
CA LEU A 582 16.61 15.79 -3.93
C LEU A 582 16.96 14.62 -3.00
N VAL A 583 18.06 14.73 -2.25
CA VAL A 583 18.43 13.76 -1.21
C VAL A 583 17.42 13.80 -0.06
N ALA A 584 17.03 14.99 0.40
CA ALA A 584 15.99 15.16 1.42
C ALA A 584 14.64 14.57 0.97
N ARG A 585 14.31 14.70 -0.33
CA ARG A 585 13.12 14.08 -0.96
C ARG A 585 13.26 12.58 -1.25
N ARG A 586 14.38 11.95 -0.89
CA ARG A 586 14.70 10.53 -1.15
C ARG A 586 14.64 10.10 -2.62
N MET A 587 14.74 11.05 -3.56
CA MET A 587 14.91 10.77 -5.00
C MET A 587 16.35 10.33 -5.29
N LEU A 588 17.30 10.93 -4.57
CA LEU A 588 18.69 10.52 -4.50
C LEU A 588 18.98 9.96 -3.12
N VAL A 589 19.79 8.90 -3.05
CA VAL A 589 20.27 8.32 -1.80
C VAL A 589 21.77 8.42 -1.78
N ARG A 590 22.31 9.11 -0.78
CA ARG A 590 23.74 9.15 -0.52
C ARG A 590 24.18 7.81 0.08
N THR A 591 25.18 7.16 -0.53
CA THR A 591 25.72 5.89 -0.05
C THR A 591 26.98 6.07 0.81
N SER A 592 27.64 7.21 0.72
CA SER A 592 28.74 7.58 1.62
C SER A 592 28.23 8.08 2.98
N ALA A 593 29.05 7.96 4.02
CA ALA A 593 28.78 8.53 5.35
C ALA A 593 28.49 10.04 5.25
N GLN A 594 27.53 10.55 6.03
CA GLN A 594 27.05 11.93 5.94
C GLN A 594 28.16 12.97 6.20
N ASP A 595 29.16 12.61 7.01
CA ASP A 595 30.23 13.50 7.47
C ASP A 595 31.30 13.80 6.41
N LYS A 596 31.32 13.09 5.27
CA LYS A 596 32.31 13.31 4.21
C LYS A 596 31.91 14.51 3.32
N LEU A 597 32.58 15.65 3.45
CA LEU A 597 32.43 16.80 2.54
C LEU A 597 33.61 16.80 1.56
N GLY A 598 33.48 16.14 0.40
CA GLY A 598 34.55 16.06 -0.60
C GLY A 598 34.15 15.34 -1.90
N THR A 599 35.10 15.14 -2.82
CA THR A 599 34.89 14.52 -4.16
C THR A 599 34.49 13.04 -4.11
N SER A 600 34.61 12.38 -2.95
CA SER A 600 34.25 10.96 -2.74
C SER A 600 32.79 10.75 -2.28
N ILE A 601 31.90 11.73 -2.49
CA ILE A 601 30.48 11.54 -2.21
C ILE A 601 29.85 10.70 -3.32
N ASN A 602 29.41 9.51 -2.93
CA ASN A 602 28.69 8.60 -3.82
C ASN A 602 27.18 8.72 -3.60
N PHE A 603 26.45 8.75 -4.71
CA PHE A 603 25.00 8.75 -4.77
C PHE A 603 24.49 7.53 -5.53
N ARG A 604 23.24 7.15 -5.26
CA ARG A 604 22.46 6.24 -6.09
C ARG A 604 21.08 6.82 -6.32
N THR A 605 20.44 6.47 -7.43
CA THR A 605 19.05 6.86 -7.68
C THR A 605 18.07 5.95 -6.97
N ASN A 606 16.99 6.53 -6.47
CA ASN A 606 15.87 5.81 -5.87
C ASN A 606 14.56 6.15 -6.61
N VAL A 607 14.63 6.23 -7.94
CA VAL A 607 13.51 6.59 -8.81
C VAL A 607 13.31 5.47 -9.82
N SER A 608 12.04 5.08 -10.05
CA SER A 608 11.68 4.09 -11.06
C SER A 608 11.72 4.68 -12.47
N TYR A 609 11.88 3.81 -13.48
CA TYR A 609 11.83 4.23 -14.87
C TYR A 609 10.51 4.92 -15.25
N SER A 610 9.37 4.45 -14.73
CA SER A 610 8.06 5.06 -15.01
C SER A 610 8.01 6.55 -14.62
N VAL A 611 8.60 6.91 -13.48
CA VAL A 611 8.66 8.30 -13.01
C VAL A 611 9.62 9.12 -13.88
N VAL A 612 10.81 8.59 -14.19
CA VAL A 612 11.79 9.31 -15.03
C VAL A 612 11.27 9.48 -16.46
N ALA A 613 10.55 8.51 -17.01
CA ALA A 613 9.95 8.60 -18.34
C ALA A 613 8.87 9.69 -18.42
N VAL A 614 8.05 9.85 -17.37
CA VAL A 614 7.07 10.96 -17.30
C VAL A 614 7.79 12.31 -17.21
N LEU A 615 8.84 12.40 -16.39
CA LEU A 615 9.66 13.62 -16.27
C LEU A 615 10.37 13.97 -17.59
N ALA A 616 10.91 12.98 -18.29
CA ALA A 616 11.58 13.15 -19.57
C ALA A 616 10.60 13.63 -20.66
N LYS A 617 9.41 13.02 -20.73
CA LYS A 617 8.33 13.46 -21.64
C LYS A 617 7.94 14.92 -21.40
N ARG A 618 7.87 15.36 -20.13
CA ARG A 618 7.54 16.75 -19.78
C ARG A 618 8.56 17.75 -20.30
N VAL A 619 9.84 17.37 -20.28
CA VAL A 619 10.95 18.20 -20.75
C VAL A 619 11.26 17.96 -22.24
N LYS A 620 10.43 17.16 -22.93
CA LYS A 620 10.64 16.74 -24.34
C LYS A 620 12.02 16.10 -24.56
N PHE A 621 12.49 15.33 -23.58
CA PHE A 621 13.76 14.60 -23.63
C PHE A 621 13.50 13.12 -23.93
N GLU A 622 14.18 12.56 -24.93
CA GLU A 622 14.00 11.16 -25.38
C GLU A 622 14.88 10.19 -24.57
N LEU A 623 14.45 9.83 -23.35
CA LEU A 623 15.24 9.01 -22.41
C LEU A 623 15.76 7.67 -22.99
N ASP A 624 14.96 7.00 -23.83
CA ASP A 624 15.28 5.66 -24.34
C ASP A 624 16.49 5.63 -25.26
N GLU A 625 16.78 6.76 -25.93
CA GLU A 625 17.99 6.88 -26.73
C GLU A 625 19.24 6.88 -25.84
N TRP A 626 19.16 7.44 -24.64
CA TRP A 626 20.31 7.63 -23.75
C TRP A 626 20.61 6.42 -22.86
N LEU A 627 19.69 5.45 -22.80
CA LEU A 627 19.85 4.25 -21.99
C LEU A 627 20.52 3.12 -22.78
N TRP A 628 21.57 2.54 -22.20
CA TRP A 628 22.24 1.39 -22.79
C TRP A 628 21.38 0.12 -22.69
N ASP A 629 21.05 -0.49 -23.83
CA ASP A 629 20.41 -1.83 -23.94
C ASP A 629 18.99 -1.94 -23.34
N TRP A 630 18.28 -0.81 -23.18
CA TRP A 630 16.86 -0.82 -22.82
C TRP A 630 15.93 -1.04 -24.03
N GLY A 631 16.39 -0.69 -25.24
CA GLY A 631 15.62 -0.72 -26.49
C GLY A 631 15.65 -2.04 -27.29
N ALA A 632 16.34 -3.09 -26.84
CA ALA A 632 16.51 -4.32 -27.62
C ALA A 632 15.48 -5.44 -27.32
N GLY A 633 14.49 -5.20 -26.44
CA GLY A 633 13.62 -6.28 -25.94
C GLY A 633 12.12 -6.01 -25.77
N GLY A 634 11.57 -4.87 -26.21
CA GLY A 634 10.22 -4.49 -25.76
C GLY A 634 9.21 -3.95 -26.77
N VAL A 635 9.60 -3.55 -27.99
CA VAL A 635 8.65 -2.84 -28.88
C VAL A 635 7.89 -3.79 -29.83
N ASN A 636 8.22 -5.09 -29.85
CA ASN A 636 7.56 -6.09 -30.71
C ASN A 636 6.93 -7.27 -29.96
N SER A 637 6.71 -7.18 -28.64
CA SER A 637 6.02 -8.24 -27.89
C SER A 637 5.12 -7.72 -26.76
N MET A 638 4.18 -6.85 -27.10
CA MET A 638 2.95 -6.69 -26.33
C MET A 638 1.76 -6.98 -27.23
#